data_AF-A0A315ZLB2-F1
#
_entry.id   AF-A0A315ZLB2-F1
#
_cell.length_a   1.000
_cell.length_b   1.000
_cell.length_c   1.000
_cell.angle_alpha   90.00
_cell.angle_beta   90.00
_cell.angle_gamma   90.00
#
_symmetry.space_group_name_H-M   'P 1'
#
loop_
_entity.id
_entity.type
_entity.pdbx_description
1 polymer ?
#
loop_
_entity_poly.entity_id
_entity_poly.type
_entity_poly.pdbx_seq_one_letter_code
_entity_poly.pdbx_strand_id
1 'polypeptide(L)'
;MQKCTLRLVLSLAMAFYFFSVNAQTASEKAIITQKYNQKKLSTLKETFKKKEIATREIAFAMAQQKGWKKLKVNLDGTVDQLVGVTTDGSPIYYSLYNADAARSTRANHLNSGGSLGLNIDGQNMTAHVWDGGPTRPTHVEFDGAGGNNRVTISDGVTSLNGNSFHAQHVTGTIVASGVRADAKGMAPQAKAKTYDWNNDLSEATAEASNGMLISNHSYGYRASLVPDWYFGAYIDESRDWDILMFNSPYYLMVVAAGNDGSDNSSNASPLGGNSAFDKLTGHSTSKNNMVVANGQDANVNNDGTLNSVIINSGSSEGPTDDLRIKPDITGNGTGVLSTYDNSDNAYNSISGTSMASPNVAGSLLLLQQHYKNESGSFMRSATLKGLALHTANDAGINGPDAVYGWGLMNAKVAAQTISDNGNASLIEELTLSSGQSYSINVDADGVNDLMASISWTDPAGTANTGTANLSTPVLVNDLDIRVTKNTSSFLPYKLTGVNSNSQADNNVDPYERVDVVNASGSYTVTVTHKGSLQGGSQNFSLIVTGLAGQAEECVATTPTSLSIGQVTDKSAFASWSSVGGASYDLRYRPTGGAWTSVSVSGTSYTLTALAANTSYEVQVRSKCTDGTTSSYTSIETFTTSDTIIEYCASNGNSVSDEYIGNVSIGSINNSTGASASGYGDYTSISTQLPKGQSSTISVSPVWTGTQYNEGYSVWIDFNQDGDFDDSGEQVWTKAASQDSPATGSFTVPSTALEGTTRMRVSMKYNGIPTACESFSYGEVEDYTVEIIPDDGSGGNPNPGVTYCDSEGSNDSFFWIDLVEVGSMSNSTSRDGGYGDYTSLSGAELGFGDNTINFSAGYSNTNYTVYWSVWIDLNKDGDFEDANELVIQGSSNSAGTLTATATVPTTASAGETRMRVAMKYGSVSTPCETFTYGEVEDYTVNIGGTSPATFTSSFAQSLNSNSLSAFTEETVFPNPANQKIQIIAPSFDDEISTVKVYDSKGSLVKFLKVSEVQDGIDISSLNEGVYLIRLQNELATKTLRFIKSNK
;
A
#
# COMPACT_ATOMS: atom_id res chain seq x y z
N MET A 1 -16.80 62.36 -21.22
CA MET A 1 -16.15 62.95 -20.03
C MET A 1 -15.85 61.77 -19.09
N GLN A 2 -14.64 61.19 -19.06
CA GLN A 2 -13.43 61.67 -18.35
C GLN A 2 -13.76 62.16 -16.94
N LYS A 3 -13.17 61.74 -15.82
CA LYS A 3 -11.94 61.02 -15.42
C LYS A 3 -12.23 60.45 -14.00
N CYS A 4 -11.50 59.48 -13.46
CA CYS A 4 -10.38 59.73 -12.51
C CYS A 4 -9.88 58.36 -11.99
N THR A 5 -8.68 57.90 -12.35
CA THR A 5 -7.34 58.04 -11.72
C THR A 5 -6.91 56.91 -10.78
N LEU A 6 -6.07 56.04 -11.35
CA LEU A 6 -4.85 55.37 -10.88
C LEU A 6 -4.26 55.72 -9.50
N ARG A 7 -3.80 54.66 -8.79
CA ARG A 7 -2.62 54.47 -7.88
C ARG A 7 -3.02 53.54 -6.72
N LEU A 8 -2.23 52.63 -6.15
CA LEU A 8 -0.81 52.26 -6.21
C LEU A 8 -0.70 50.86 -5.56
N VAL A 9 0.24 50.04 -6.02
CA VAL A 9 0.66 48.78 -5.39
C VAL A 9 1.43 49.10 -4.10
N LEU A 10 1.07 48.44 -2.98
CA LEU A 10 1.99 48.20 -1.87
C LEU A 10 1.66 46.86 -1.21
N SER A 11 2.66 46.00 -1.22
CA SER A 11 2.78 44.69 -0.57
C SER A 11 2.48 44.74 0.93
N LEU A 12 1.52 43.92 1.37
CA LEU A 12 1.36 43.52 2.77
C LEU A 12 1.41 41.98 2.84
N ALA A 13 2.38 41.47 3.59
CA ALA A 13 2.47 40.08 3.98
C ALA A 13 1.20 39.69 4.74
N MET A 14 0.37 38.86 4.12
CA MET A 14 -0.79 38.24 4.78
C MET A 14 -0.32 36.89 5.32
N ALA A 15 -0.06 36.85 6.62
CA ALA A 15 0.07 35.62 7.38
C ALA A 15 -1.26 34.86 7.27
N PHE A 16 -1.31 33.88 6.38
CA PHE A 16 -2.37 32.88 6.36
C PHE A 16 -2.11 31.91 7.52
N TYR A 17 -2.75 32.20 8.66
CA TYR A 17 -3.08 31.17 9.65
C TYR A 17 -4.09 30.22 9.01
N PHE A 18 -3.60 29.12 8.44
CA PHE A 18 -4.45 27.95 8.21
C PHE A 18 -4.53 27.18 9.53
N PHE A 19 -5.63 27.37 10.26
CA PHE A 19 -6.07 26.38 11.24
C PHE A 19 -6.39 25.09 10.48
N SER A 20 -5.56 24.08 10.68
CA SER A 20 -5.88 22.71 10.27
C SER A 20 -6.19 21.93 11.54
N VAL A 21 -7.41 21.43 11.66
CA VAL A 21 -7.90 20.63 12.78
C VAL A 21 -7.48 19.16 12.52
N ASN A 22 -6.97 18.48 13.56
CA ASN A 22 -6.17 17.21 13.59
C ASN A 22 -6.74 15.98 12.84
N ALA A 23 -5.99 14.91 12.47
CA ALA A 23 -4.75 14.25 12.97
C ALA A 23 -4.00 13.46 11.85
N GLN A 24 -2.70 13.04 11.85
CA GLN A 24 -1.45 13.26 12.58
C GLN A 24 -0.32 13.09 11.51
N THR A 25 0.64 14.02 11.39
CA THR A 25 1.50 14.13 10.17
C THR A 25 2.79 13.26 10.19
N ALA A 26 3.35 13.00 9.01
CA ALA A 26 4.40 11.99 8.77
C ALA A 26 5.79 12.27 9.36
N SER A 27 6.15 13.52 9.67
CA SER A 27 7.48 13.85 10.22
C SER A 27 7.70 13.34 11.64
N GLU A 28 6.64 13.15 12.43
CA GLU A 28 6.74 12.64 13.81
C GLU A 28 6.94 11.11 13.85
N LYS A 29 6.40 10.38 12.85
CA LYS A 29 6.62 8.93 12.68
C LYS A 29 8.08 8.60 12.36
N ALA A 30 8.79 9.48 11.66
CA ALA A 30 10.18 9.28 11.26
C ALA A 30 11.18 9.37 12.42
N ILE A 31 10.86 10.08 13.52
CA ILE A 31 11.72 10.19 14.71
C ILE A 31 11.60 8.94 15.62
N ILE A 32 10.48 8.23 15.57
CA ILE A 32 10.14 7.14 16.50
C ILE A 32 10.69 5.79 16.03
N THR A 33 10.65 5.51 14.72
CA THR A 33 11.15 4.25 14.13
C THR A 33 12.67 4.09 14.25
N GLN A 34 13.38 5.16 14.63
CA GLN A 34 14.83 5.17 14.85
C GLN A 34 15.29 4.41 16.11
N LYS A 35 14.38 3.89 16.95
CA LYS A 35 14.71 3.23 18.24
C LYS A 35 14.36 1.74 18.34
N TYR A 36 13.97 1.06 17.27
CA TYR A 36 13.47 -0.33 17.35
C TYR A 36 14.44 -1.39 16.82
N ASN A 37 14.43 -2.55 17.49
CA ASN A 37 15.21 -3.71 17.09
C ASN A 37 14.43 -4.55 16.08
N GLN A 38 14.48 -4.10 14.83
CA GLN A 38 13.87 -4.71 13.64
C GLN A 38 14.21 -6.20 13.49
N LYS A 39 15.36 -6.64 14.00
CA LYS A 39 15.87 -8.00 13.86
C LYS A 39 15.09 -9.03 14.69
N LYS A 40 14.59 -8.64 15.87
CA LYS A 40 13.84 -9.56 16.75
C LYS A 40 12.40 -9.79 16.29
N LEU A 41 11.82 -8.81 15.61
CA LEU A 41 10.47 -8.87 15.05
C LEU A 41 10.41 -9.78 13.80
N SER A 42 11.47 -9.75 12.97
CA SER A 42 11.63 -10.67 11.83
C SER A 42 11.75 -12.15 12.24
N THR A 43 12.46 -12.46 13.33
CA THR A 43 12.62 -13.84 13.84
C THR A 43 11.32 -14.48 14.36
N LEU A 44 10.44 -13.68 14.96
CA LEU A 44 9.17 -14.19 15.51
C LEU A 44 8.14 -14.48 14.41
N LYS A 45 8.11 -13.66 13.35
CA LYS A 45 7.25 -13.83 12.16
C LYS A 45 7.43 -15.20 11.50
N GLU A 46 8.68 -15.62 11.28
CA GLU A 46 8.99 -16.90 10.63
C GLU A 46 8.73 -18.14 11.51
N THR A 47 8.84 -17.98 12.83
CA THR A 47 8.59 -19.08 13.77
C THR A 47 7.11 -19.46 13.80
N PHE A 48 6.20 -18.50 13.62
CA PHE A 48 4.76 -18.74 13.66
C PHE A 48 4.22 -19.30 12.33
N LYS A 49 4.75 -18.85 11.18
CA LYS A 49 4.39 -19.34 9.84
C LYS A 49 4.65 -20.85 9.68
N LYS A 50 5.79 -21.35 10.16
CA LYS A 50 6.17 -22.77 10.04
C LYS A 50 5.32 -23.73 10.88
N LYS A 51 4.80 -23.26 12.02
CA LYS A 51 3.95 -24.07 12.92
C LYS A 51 2.56 -24.32 12.34
N GLU A 52 2.05 -23.36 11.58
CA GLU A 52 0.70 -23.39 10.99
C GLU A 52 0.63 -24.29 9.75
N ILE A 53 1.65 -24.25 8.88
CA ILE A 53 1.74 -25.08 7.67
C ILE A 53 1.77 -26.58 8.00
N ALA A 54 2.60 -26.98 8.97
CA ALA A 54 2.75 -28.39 9.36
C ALA A 54 1.44 -29.00 9.90
N THR A 55 0.61 -28.21 10.57
CA THR A 55 -0.66 -28.67 11.15
C THR A 55 -1.71 -28.92 10.05
N ARG A 56 -1.70 -28.11 8.99
CA ARG A 56 -2.63 -28.19 7.86
C ARG A 56 -2.34 -29.37 6.93
N GLU A 57 -1.06 -29.66 6.68
CA GLU A 57 -0.65 -30.79 5.82
C GLU A 57 -1.02 -32.15 6.41
N ILE A 58 -0.85 -32.30 7.73
CA ILE A 58 -1.29 -33.50 8.48
C ILE A 58 -2.79 -33.73 8.34
N ALA A 59 -3.59 -32.65 8.33
CA ALA A 59 -5.03 -32.73 8.17
C ALA A 59 -5.46 -33.10 6.75
N PHE A 60 -4.79 -32.57 5.73
CA PHE A 60 -5.07 -32.93 4.33
C PHE A 60 -4.66 -34.35 3.97
N ALA A 61 -3.55 -34.85 4.55
CA ALA A 61 -3.14 -36.23 4.40
C ALA A 61 -4.16 -37.21 5.04
N MET A 62 -4.64 -36.89 6.25
CA MET A 62 -5.69 -37.70 6.89
C MET A 62 -7.04 -37.61 6.18
N ALA A 63 -7.36 -36.47 5.56
CA ALA A 63 -8.57 -36.31 4.76
C ALA A 63 -8.64 -37.28 3.58
N GLN A 64 -7.51 -37.47 2.90
CA GLN A 64 -7.37 -38.37 1.76
C GLN A 64 -7.46 -39.85 2.20
N GLN A 65 -6.98 -40.20 3.39
CA GLN A 65 -7.04 -41.55 3.93
C GLN A 65 -8.43 -41.91 4.50
N LYS A 66 -9.12 -40.96 5.13
CA LYS A 66 -10.39 -41.19 5.85
C LYS A 66 -11.64 -40.73 5.09
N GLY A 67 -11.48 -40.23 3.86
CA GLY A 67 -12.58 -39.79 3.00
C GLY A 67 -13.25 -38.49 3.44
N TRP A 68 -12.53 -37.63 4.17
CA TRP A 68 -13.04 -36.32 4.59
C TRP A 68 -12.96 -35.32 3.44
N LYS A 69 -13.98 -34.47 3.29
CA LYS A 69 -13.98 -33.44 2.25
C LYS A 69 -13.12 -32.26 2.71
N LYS A 70 -12.22 -31.75 1.86
CA LYS A 70 -11.40 -30.58 2.18
C LYS A 70 -12.24 -29.30 2.32
N LEU A 71 -13.35 -29.26 1.59
CA LEU A 71 -14.40 -28.24 1.65
C LEU A 71 -15.74 -28.96 1.74
N LYS A 72 -16.53 -28.63 2.76
CA LYS A 72 -17.88 -29.16 2.95
C LYS A 72 -18.86 -28.01 2.76
N VAL A 73 -19.61 -28.06 1.65
CA VAL A 73 -20.72 -27.14 1.41
C VAL A 73 -21.90 -27.61 2.26
N ASN A 74 -22.34 -26.76 3.18
CA ASN A 74 -23.51 -26.98 4.02
C ASN A 74 -24.79 -26.70 3.23
N LEU A 75 -25.92 -27.16 3.78
CA LEU A 75 -27.24 -27.02 3.15
C LEU A 75 -27.70 -25.56 3.01
N ASP A 76 -27.07 -24.64 3.74
CA ASP A 76 -27.31 -23.19 3.76
C ASP A 76 -26.37 -22.40 2.82
N GLY A 77 -25.50 -23.09 2.06
CA GLY A 77 -24.53 -22.47 1.16
C GLY A 77 -23.24 -21.99 1.82
N THR A 78 -23.07 -22.16 3.14
CA THR A 78 -21.80 -21.93 3.82
C THR A 78 -20.79 -23.04 3.51
N VAL A 79 -19.50 -22.72 3.59
CA VAL A 79 -18.41 -23.65 3.25
C VAL A 79 -17.57 -23.91 4.49
N ASP A 80 -17.56 -25.14 4.99
CA ASP A 80 -16.65 -25.55 6.05
C ASP A 80 -15.31 -26.00 5.44
N GLN A 81 -14.19 -25.45 5.91
CA GLN A 81 -12.86 -25.83 5.43
C GLN A 81 -12.15 -26.71 6.45
N LEU A 82 -11.63 -27.87 6.02
CA LEU A 82 -10.81 -28.73 6.88
C LEU A 82 -9.45 -28.05 7.12
N VAL A 83 -9.06 -27.87 8.38
CA VAL A 83 -7.88 -27.08 8.76
C VAL A 83 -6.94 -27.77 9.75
N GLY A 84 -7.39 -28.86 10.37
CA GLY A 84 -6.62 -29.56 11.40
C GLY A 84 -7.18 -30.94 11.71
N VAL A 85 -6.50 -31.66 12.60
CA VAL A 85 -6.98 -32.91 13.22
C VAL A 85 -6.65 -32.84 14.69
N THR A 86 -7.58 -33.22 15.55
CA THR A 86 -7.36 -33.32 17.00
C THR A 86 -6.35 -34.44 17.30
N THR A 87 -5.81 -34.44 18.51
CA THR A 87 -4.84 -35.45 18.98
C THR A 87 -5.39 -36.88 18.99
N ASP A 88 -6.72 -37.05 18.97
CA ASP A 88 -7.40 -38.35 18.88
C ASP A 88 -7.76 -38.76 17.42
N GLY A 89 -7.39 -37.95 16.43
CA GLY A 89 -7.57 -38.29 15.02
C GLY A 89 -8.94 -37.92 14.44
N SER A 90 -9.68 -36.99 15.05
CA SER A 90 -10.94 -36.42 14.55
C SER A 90 -10.70 -35.17 13.69
N PRO A 91 -11.47 -34.94 12.60
CA PRO A 91 -11.24 -33.81 11.71
C PRO A 91 -11.69 -32.49 12.34
N ILE A 92 -10.91 -31.43 12.15
CA ILE A 92 -11.25 -30.07 12.54
C ILE A 92 -11.59 -29.29 11.28
N TYR A 93 -12.85 -28.87 11.18
CA TYR A 93 -13.34 -27.96 10.15
C TYR A 93 -13.54 -26.56 10.75
N TYR A 94 -13.19 -25.51 10.01
CA TYR A 94 -13.63 -24.14 10.28
C TYR A 94 -14.98 -23.87 9.61
N SER A 95 -15.83 -23.11 10.31
CA SER A 95 -17.08 -22.49 9.85
C SER A 95 -17.06 -20.99 10.23
N LEU A 96 -17.79 -20.14 9.49
CA LEU A 96 -17.69 -18.66 9.52
C LEU A 96 -18.67 -18.05 10.56
N TYR A 97 -18.24 -17.10 11.42
CA TYR A 97 -19.16 -16.56 12.47
C TYR A 97 -19.09 -15.04 12.79
N ASN A 98 -18.18 -14.21 12.27
CA ASN A 98 -18.29 -12.73 12.42
C ASN A 98 -18.71 -12.01 11.14
N ALA A 99 -18.48 -12.63 9.98
CA ALA A 99 -19.28 -12.33 8.80
C ALA A 99 -20.79 -12.50 9.05
N ASP A 100 -21.18 -13.41 9.94
CA ASP A 100 -22.56 -13.72 10.30
C ASP A 100 -23.15 -12.62 11.20
N ALA A 101 -22.37 -12.12 12.16
CA ALA A 101 -22.71 -10.92 12.93
C ALA A 101 -22.90 -9.69 12.03
N ALA A 102 -22.00 -9.48 11.05
CA ALA A 102 -22.15 -8.41 10.07
C ALA A 102 -23.38 -8.59 9.16
N ARG A 103 -23.74 -9.84 8.81
CA ARG A 103 -24.98 -10.15 8.06
C ARG A 103 -26.24 -9.91 8.89
N SER A 104 -26.24 -10.27 10.18
CA SER A 104 -27.38 -10.08 11.07
C SER A 104 -27.78 -8.61 11.21
N THR A 105 -26.82 -7.69 11.33
CA THR A 105 -27.09 -6.24 11.36
C THR A 105 -27.10 -5.58 9.99
N ARG A 106 -26.77 -6.34 8.94
CA ARG A 106 -26.63 -5.89 7.54
C ARG A 106 -25.49 -4.89 7.32
N ALA A 107 -24.50 -4.83 8.21
CA ALA A 107 -23.29 -4.03 8.02
C ALA A 107 -22.54 -4.42 6.72
N ASN A 108 -22.59 -5.69 6.33
CA ASN A 108 -22.01 -6.18 5.07
C ASN A 108 -22.60 -5.53 3.81
N HIS A 109 -23.82 -4.98 3.87
CA HIS A 109 -24.42 -4.25 2.73
C HIS A 109 -23.87 -2.84 2.57
N LEU A 110 -23.32 -2.28 3.65
CA LEU A 110 -22.73 -0.94 3.73
C LEU A 110 -21.24 -0.97 3.39
N ASN A 111 -20.54 -2.03 3.76
CA ASN A 111 -19.11 -2.18 3.50
C ASN A 111 -18.78 -2.18 2.00
N SER A 112 -17.52 -1.89 1.66
CA SER A 112 -17.04 -1.91 0.28
C SER A 112 -17.37 -3.23 -0.42
N GLY A 113 -17.95 -3.14 -1.63
CA GLY A 113 -18.46 -4.29 -2.38
C GLY A 113 -19.84 -4.81 -1.93
N GLY A 114 -20.46 -4.17 -0.93
CA GLY A 114 -21.81 -4.46 -0.45
C GLY A 114 -22.91 -4.03 -1.42
N SER A 115 -24.13 -4.52 -1.20
CA SER A 115 -25.23 -4.34 -2.15
C SER A 115 -25.71 -2.89 -2.30
N LEU A 116 -25.40 -2.00 -1.35
CA LEU A 116 -25.76 -0.59 -1.47
C LEU A 116 -24.76 0.20 -2.33
N GLY A 117 -23.63 -0.42 -2.71
CA GLY A 117 -22.56 0.28 -3.44
C GLY A 117 -21.88 1.38 -2.62
N LEU A 118 -22.12 1.39 -1.30
CA LEU A 118 -21.46 2.28 -0.35
C LEU A 118 -20.07 1.70 -0.04
N ASN A 119 -19.05 2.54 -0.05
CA ASN A 119 -17.68 2.12 0.29
C ASN A 119 -17.33 2.59 1.70
N ILE A 120 -18.18 2.26 2.67
CA ILE A 120 -18.06 2.70 4.06
C ILE A 120 -17.58 1.55 4.95
N ASP A 121 -16.32 1.63 5.37
CA ASP A 121 -15.65 0.61 6.18
C ASP A 121 -15.14 1.19 7.51
N GLY A 122 -15.57 2.40 7.88
CA GLY A 122 -15.10 3.12 9.07
C GLY A 122 -13.92 4.05 8.81
N GLN A 123 -13.70 4.47 7.57
CA GLN A 123 -12.61 5.38 7.23
C GLN A 123 -12.70 6.67 8.06
N ASN A 124 -11.59 7.05 8.68
CA ASN A 124 -11.48 8.22 9.57
C ASN A 124 -12.39 8.20 10.80
N MET A 125 -12.99 7.04 11.13
CA MET A 125 -13.77 6.86 12.34
C MET A 125 -12.92 6.27 13.46
N THR A 126 -13.25 6.62 14.70
CA THR A 126 -12.63 6.04 15.90
C THR A 126 -13.72 5.48 16.80
N ALA A 127 -13.60 4.20 17.15
CA ALA A 127 -14.40 3.57 18.19
C ALA A 127 -13.72 3.72 19.55
N HIS A 128 -14.50 3.93 20.60
CA HIS A 128 -14.01 3.90 21.96
C HIS A 128 -14.55 2.67 22.69
N VAL A 129 -13.71 1.94 23.42
CA VAL A 129 -14.07 0.67 24.04
C VAL A 129 -13.61 0.67 25.50
N TRP A 130 -14.56 0.54 26.42
CA TRP A 130 -14.29 0.25 27.84
C TRP A 130 -14.61 -1.20 28.15
N ASP A 131 -13.66 -1.90 28.79
CA ASP A 131 -13.78 -3.32 29.08
C ASP A 131 -12.93 -3.75 30.30
N GLY A 132 -12.89 -5.04 30.65
CA GLY A 132 -12.28 -5.54 31.88
C GLY A 132 -10.76 -5.67 31.89
N GLY A 133 -10.11 -5.45 30.75
CA GLY A 133 -8.68 -5.53 30.63
C GLY A 133 -8.18 -4.90 29.33
N PRO A 134 -6.85 -4.77 29.17
CA PRO A 134 -6.31 -4.21 27.95
C PRO A 134 -6.50 -5.13 26.76
N THR A 135 -6.75 -4.49 25.61
CA THR A 135 -6.63 -5.10 24.29
C THR A 135 -5.15 -5.22 23.93
N ARG A 136 -4.74 -6.27 23.22
CA ARG A 136 -3.41 -6.47 22.65
C ARG A 136 -3.29 -5.73 21.31
N PRO A 137 -2.65 -4.54 21.24
CA PRO A 137 -2.64 -3.74 20.01
C PRO A 137 -1.84 -4.36 18.87
N THR A 138 -0.95 -5.31 19.19
CA THR A 138 -0.10 -6.04 18.25
C THR A 138 -0.81 -7.15 17.49
N HIS A 139 -2.10 -7.36 17.73
CA HIS A 139 -2.87 -8.37 17.01
C HIS A 139 -2.94 -8.02 15.51
N VAL A 140 -2.71 -9.01 14.63
CA VAL A 140 -2.60 -8.83 13.17
C VAL A 140 -3.81 -8.17 12.54
N GLU A 141 -4.99 -8.39 13.11
CA GLU A 141 -6.25 -7.75 12.69
C GLU A 141 -6.31 -6.25 12.89
N PHE A 142 -5.38 -5.65 13.63
CA PHE A 142 -5.34 -4.21 13.91
C PHE A 142 -4.39 -3.44 12.96
N ASP A 143 -3.77 -4.15 12.04
CA ASP A 143 -3.14 -3.61 10.83
C ASP A 143 -4.06 -3.79 9.62
N GLY A 144 -3.70 -3.25 8.44
CA GLY A 144 -4.46 -3.45 7.19
C GLY A 144 -4.89 -2.17 6.49
N ALA A 145 -5.97 -2.24 5.71
CA ALA A 145 -6.41 -1.15 4.82
C ALA A 145 -6.72 0.18 5.53
N GLY A 146 -7.17 0.14 6.80
CA GLY A 146 -7.37 1.34 7.63
C GLY A 146 -6.09 1.94 8.20
N GLY A 147 -4.92 1.37 7.91
CA GLY A 147 -3.62 1.70 8.51
C GLY A 147 -3.10 0.65 9.49
N ASN A 148 -1.91 0.93 10.03
CA ASN A 148 -1.20 0.05 10.97
C ASN A 148 -1.34 0.55 12.41
N ASN A 149 -1.34 -0.38 13.38
CA ASN A 149 -1.52 -0.14 14.81
C ASN A 149 -2.77 0.70 15.11
N ARG A 150 -3.92 0.28 14.56
CA ARG A 150 -5.17 1.04 14.67
C ARG A 150 -5.79 1.05 16.06
N VAL A 151 -5.30 0.20 16.95
CA VAL A 151 -5.77 0.10 18.34
C VAL A 151 -4.78 0.77 19.27
N THR A 152 -5.26 1.64 20.15
CA THR A 152 -4.45 2.33 21.17
C THR A 152 -5.05 2.15 22.56
N ILE A 153 -4.26 1.65 23.51
CA ILE A 153 -4.61 1.65 24.93
C ILE A 153 -4.41 3.07 25.48
N SER A 154 -5.44 3.65 26.08
CA SER A 154 -5.50 5.10 26.35
C SER A 154 -5.43 5.47 27.83
N ASP A 155 -5.56 4.52 28.75
CA ASP A 155 -5.45 4.69 30.21
C ASP A 155 -4.09 4.24 30.79
N GLY A 156 -3.22 3.66 29.95
CA GLY A 156 -1.89 3.17 30.32
C GLY A 156 -1.86 1.78 30.96
N VAL A 157 -3.01 1.11 31.11
CA VAL A 157 -3.08 -0.24 31.66
C VAL A 157 -2.72 -1.23 30.56
N THR A 158 -1.44 -1.56 30.40
CA THR A 158 -0.95 -2.33 29.23
C THR A 158 -0.71 -3.81 29.49
N SER A 159 -0.68 -4.24 30.76
CA SER A 159 -0.45 -5.63 31.13
C SER A 159 -1.72 -6.45 30.94
N LEU A 160 -1.65 -7.45 30.04
CA LEU A 160 -2.76 -8.38 29.83
C LEU A 160 -3.15 -9.07 31.13
N ASN A 161 -4.46 -9.22 31.33
CA ASN A 161 -5.03 -9.83 32.53
C ASN A 161 -6.12 -10.84 32.15
N GLY A 162 -6.77 -11.46 33.14
CA GLY A 162 -7.78 -12.49 32.93
C GLY A 162 -9.02 -12.05 32.14
N ASN A 163 -9.22 -10.75 31.91
CA ASN A 163 -10.32 -10.19 31.12
C ASN A 163 -9.83 -9.58 29.79
N SER A 164 -8.53 -9.58 29.51
CA SER A 164 -7.99 -9.05 28.26
C SER A 164 -8.54 -9.77 27.03
N PHE A 165 -8.85 -11.06 27.15
CA PHE A 165 -9.50 -11.83 26.09
C PHE A 165 -10.85 -11.23 25.68
N HIS A 166 -11.60 -10.69 26.67
CA HIS A 166 -12.92 -10.14 26.47
C HIS A 166 -12.81 -8.80 25.73
N ALA A 167 -11.98 -7.89 26.25
CA ALA A 167 -11.67 -6.61 25.63
C ALA A 167 -11.14 -6.75 24.19
N GLN A 168 -10.26 -7.73 23.99
CA GLN A 168 -9.72 -8.07 22.68
C GLN A 168 -10.83 -8.49 21.72
N HIS A 169 -11.71 -9.40 22.14
CA HIS A 169 -12.81 -9.89 21.32
C HIS A 169 -13.81 -8.79 20.98
N VAL A 170 -14.16 -7.95 21.95
CA VAL A 170 -15.03 -6.78 21.77
C VAL A 170 -14.42 -5.82 20.75
N THR A 171 -13.15 -5.44 20.92
CA THR A 171 -12.46 -4.52 20.01
C THR A 171 -12.35 -5.08 18.60
N GLY A 172 -11.98 -6.36 18.45
CA GLY A 172 -11.92 -7.04 17.17
C GLY A 172 -13.26 -7.07 16.45
N THR A 173 -14.36 -7.28 17.19
CA THR A 173 -15.71 -7.32 16.61
C THR A 173 -16.02 -5.98 15.93
N ILE A 174 -15.55 -4.85 16.47
CA ILE A 174 -15.71 -3.52 15.86
C ILE A 174 -14.73 -3.31 14.69
N VAL A 175 -13.41 -3.45 14.91
CA VAL A 175 -12.38 -2.90 14.02
C VAL A 175 -11.42 -3.91 13.38
N ALA A 176 -11.63 -5.22 13.53
CA ALA A 176 -10.76 -6.20 12.88
C ALA A 176 -10.76 -6.00 11.36
N SER A 177 -9.57 -5.90 10.75
CA SER A 177 -9.40 -5.59 9.33
C SER A 177 -9.94 -6.65 8.38
N GLY A 178 -10.08 -7.88 8.85
CA GLY A 178 -10.37 -9.04 8.04
C GLY A 178 -9.11 -9.70 7.44
N VAL A 179 -7.96 -9.67 8.14
CA VAL A 179 -6.81 -10.56 7.80
C VAL A 179 -7.32 -11.99 7.71
N ARG A 180 -8.15 -12.37 8.69
CA ARG A 180 -9.05 -13.50 8.62
C ARG A 180 -10.44 -12.99 8.24
N ALA A 181 -10.87 -13.28 7.02
CA ALA A 181 -12.08 -12.71 6.42
C ALA A 181 -13.36 -12.93 7.25
N ASP A 182 -13.48 -14.07 7.92
CA ASP A 182 -14.61 -14.44 8.78
C ASP A 182 -14.57 -13.83 10.18
N ALA A 183 -13.45 -13.19 10.55
CA ALA A 183 -13.27 -12.42 11.77
C ALA A 183 -13.32 -10.89 11.51
N LYS A 184 -13.57 -10.45 10.28
CA LYS A 184 -13.66 -9.03 9.90
C LYS A 184 -14.71 -8.31 10.73
N GLY A 185 -14.30 -7.24 11.41
CA GLY A 185 -15.22 -6.40 12.19
C GLY A 185 -16.16 -5.59 11.30
N MET A 186 -17.20 -5.00 11.87
CA MET A 186 -18.16 -4.21 11.08
C MET A 186 -17.52 -2.96 10.45
N ALA A 187 -16.57 -2.33 11.14
CA ALA A 187 -15.85 -1.13 10.68
C ALA A 187 -14.34 -1.41 10.53
N PRO A 188 -13.94 -2.22 9.53
CA PRO A 188 -12.59 -2.78 9.46
C PRO A 188 -11.48 -1.76 9.17
N GLN A 189 -11.82 -0.54 8.76
CA GLN A 189 -10.90 0.56 8.52
C GLN A 189 -10.91 1.64 9.63
N ALA A 190 -11.74 1.48 10.67
CA ALA A 190 -11.77 2.38 11.81
C ALA A 190 -10.56 2.18 12.75
N LYS A 191 -10.28 3.19 13.57
CA LYS A 191 -9.36 3.08 14.72
C LYS A 191 -10.14 2.69 15.98
N ALA A 192 -9.45 2.16 16.98
CA ALA A 192 -10.03 2.01 18.31
C ALA A 192 -9.15 2.61 19.41
N LYS A 193 -9.76 3.30 20.36
CA LYS A 193 -9.18 3.64 21.65
C LYS A 193 -9.77 2.74 22.71
N THR A 194 -8.93 2.07 23.49
CA THR A 194 -9.37 1.09 24.49
C THR A 194 -8.96 1.52 25.89
N TYR A 195 -9.82 1.21 26.86
CA TYR A 195 -9.70 1.56 28.26
C TYR A 195 -10.16 0.38 29.12
N ASP A 196 -9.62 0.26 30.32
CA ASP A 196 -10.21 -0.57 31.36
C ASP A 196 -11.42 0.13 32.01
N TRP A 197 -12.29 -0.61 32.67
CA TRP A 197 -13.53 -0.07 33.22
C TRP A 197 -13.36 0.74 34.53
N ASN A 198 -12.15 0.91 35.06
CA ASN A 198 -11.99 1.38 36.45
C ASN A 198 -12.31 2.87 36.62
N ASN A 199 -12.19 3.68 35.57
CA ASN A 199 -12.47 5.12 35.58
C ASN A 199 -13.39 5.54 34.42
N ASP A 200 -14.25 4.62 33.99
CA ASP A 200 -15.04 4.70 32.76
C ASP A 200 -15.79 6.03 32.56
N LEU A 201 -16.57 6.49 33.53
CA LEU A 201 -17.35 7.72 33.41
C LEU A 201 -16.43 8.96 33.27
N SER A 202 -15.33 9.00 34.01
CA SER A 202 -14.36 10.10 33.95
C SER A 202 -13.64 10.14 32.61
N GLU A 203 -13.20 8.98 32.12
CA GLU A 203 -12.49 8.85 30.85
C GLU A 203 -13.42 9.11 29.66
N ALA A 204 -14.64 8.58 29.71
CA ALA A 204 -15.67 8.87 28.71
C ALA A 204 -16.02 10.36 28.69
N THR A 205 -16.06 11.03 29.85
CA THR A 205 -16.23 12.49 29.92
C THR A 205 -15.09 13.23 29.22
N ALA A 206 -13.85 12.80 29.45
CA ALA A 206 -12.68 13.38 28.79
C ALA A 206 -12.70 13.16 27.27
N GLU A 207 -13.04 11.97 26.80
CA GLU A 207 -13.12 11.66 25.36
C GLU A 207 -14.32 12.34 24.68
N ALA A 208 -15.47 12.45 25.37
CA ALA A 208 -16.61 13.22 24.88
C ALA A 208 -16.25 14.70 24.71
N SER A 209 -15.47 15.27 25.63
CA SER A 209 -14.94 16.64 25.49
C SER A 209 -13.98 16.81 24.30
N ASN A 210 -13.40 15.71 23.82
CA ASN A 210 -12.55 15.64 22.63
C ASN A 210 -13.32 15.24 21.35
N GLY A 211 -14.65 15.21 21.38
CA GLY A 211 -15.49 14.92 20.22
C GLY A 211 -15.72 13.43 19.96
N MET A 212 -15.67 12.57 20.99
CA MET A 212 -16.08 11.17 20.88
C MET A 212 -17.54 11.06 20.40
N LEU A 213 -17.76 10.21 19.39
CA LEU A 213 -19.10 9.98 18.80
C LEU A 213 -19.76 8.74 19.38
N ILE A 214 -19.02 7.63 19.51
CA ILE A 214 -19.57 6.33 19.91
C ILE A 214 -18.59 5.63 20.85
N SER A 215 -19.11 5.08 21.94
CA SER A 215 -18.39 4.14 22.80
C SER A 215 -19.14 2.82 22.92
N ASN A 216 -18.39 1.76 23.23
CA ASN A 216 -18.92 0.45 23.59
C ASN A 216 -18.54 0.08 25.03
N HIS A 217 -19.52 -0.36 25.82
CA HIS A 217 -19.38 -0.80 27.21
C HIS A 217 -20.01 -2.19 27.37
N SER A 218 -19.15 -3.22 27.40
CA SER A 218 -19.58 -4.62 27.43
C SER A 218 -19.42 -5.26 28.81
N TYR A 219 -19.81 -4.52 29.85
CA TYR A 219 -19.73 -4.92 31.25
C TYR A 219 -20.92 -4.35 32.03
N GLY A 220 -21.13 -4.84 33.25
CA GLY A 220 -22.22 -4.42 34.13
C GLY A 220 -22.14 -5.12 35.48
N TYR A 221 -23.13 -4.87 36.34
CA TYR A 221 -23.21 -5.56 37.61
C TYR A 221 -23.60 -7.02 37.43
N ARG A 222 -23.08 -7.88 38.31
CA ARG A 222 -23.54 -9.28 38.41
C ARG A 222 -24.84 -9.31 39.19
N ALA A 223 -25.89 -9.87 38.60
CA ALA A 223 -27.22 -9.98 39.22
C ALA A 223 -27.16 -10.53 40.66
N SER A 224 -26.36 -11.56 40.89
CA SER A 224 -26.26 -12.22 42.21
C SER A 224 -25.58 -11.38 43.31
N LEU A 225 -25.04 -10.19 42.99
CA LEU A 225 -24.25 -9.35 43.90
C LEU A 225 -24.84 -7.96 44.12
N VAL A 226 -26.05 -7.71 43.61
CA VAL A 226 -26.79 -6.45 43.81
C VAL A 226 -28.08 -6.73 44.60
N PRO A 227 -28.60 -5.75 45.37
CA PRO A 227 -29.87 -5.92 46.06
C PRO A 227 -31.05 -5.86 45.08
N ASP A 228 -32.17 -6.51 45.42
CA ASP A 228 -33.39 -6.59 44.59
C ASP A 228 -33.83 -5.25 43.96
N TRP A 229 -33.68 -4.14 44.68
CA TRP A 229 -34.14 -2.85 44.17
C TRP A 229 -33.24 -2.24 43.07
N TYR A 230 -32.08 -2.83 42.74
CA TYR A 230 -31.22 -2.38 41.65
C TYR A 230 -31.69 -2.85 40.28
N PHE A 231 -32.45 -3.94 40.23
CA PHE A 231 -33.04 -4.46 39.00
C PHE A 231 -34.06 -3.45 38.47
N GLY A 232 -33.96 -3.11 37.18
CA GLY A 232 -34.85 -2.16 36.51
C GLY A 232 -34.70 -0.70 36.94
N ALA A 233 -33.97 -0.43 38.02
CA ALA A 233 -33.93 0.88 38.65
C ALA A 233 -32.97 1.86 37.97
N TYR A 234 -33.44 3.10 37.79
CA TYR A 234 -32.61 4.24 37.42
C TYR A 234 -31.90 4.79 38.67
N ILE A 235 -30.60 4.53 38.81
CA ILE A 235 -29.81 4.84 40.02
C ILE A 235 -28.86 6.03 39.79
N ASP A 236 -28.03 6.36 40.79
CA ASP A 236 -27.04 7.44 40.71
C ASP A 236 -26.11 7.28 39.49
N GLU A 237 -25.59 6.07 39.25
CA GLU A 237 -24.76 5.77 38.08
C GLU A 237 -25.52 6.04 36.77
N SER A 238 -26.76 5.55 36.64
CA SER A 238 -27.58 5.76 35.44
C SER A 238 -27.82 7.24 35.18
N ARG A 239 -28.04 8.02 36.25
CA ARG A 239 -28.20 9.47 36.21
C ARG A 239 -26.94 10.18 35.78
N ASP A 240 -25.79 9.80 36.31
CA ASP A 240 -24.53 10.48 36.02
C ASP A 240 -24.10 10.25 34.55
N TRP A 241 -24.40 9.07 33.98
CA TRP A 241 -24.26 8.81 32.54
C TRP A 241 -25.23 9.65 31.69
N ASP A 242 -26.49 9.81 32.10
CA ASP A 242 -27.44 10.70 31.41
C ASP A 242 -27.00 12.17 31.46
N ILE A 243 -26.37 12.62 32.55
CA ILE A 243 -25.76 13.96 32.64
C ILE A 243 -24.66 14.12 31.59
N LEU A 244 -23.76 13.14 31.46
CA LEU A 244 -22.69 13.19 30.46
C LEU A 244 -23.24 13.25 29.04
N MET A 245 -24.16 12.35 28.68
CA MET A 245 -24.74 12.28 27.34
C MET A 245 -25.55 13.54 27.00
N PHE A 246 -26.32 14.09 27.95
CA PHE A 246 -27.06 15.33 27.76
C PHE A 246 -26.14 16.52 27.45
N ASN A 247 -24.97 16.59 28.10
CA ASN A 247 -23.97 17.63 27.85
C ASN A 247 -23.06 17.33 26.65
N SER A 248 -23.20 16.16 26.02
CA SER A 248 -22.40 15.69 24.88
C SER A 248 -23.31 15.20 23.75
N PRO A 249 -24.03 16.11 23.06
CA PRO A 249 -25.16 15.76 22.19
C PRO A 249 -24.83 14.90 20.96
N TYR A 250 -23.55 14.69 20.66
CA TYR A 250 -23.07 13.81 19.57
C TYR A 250 -22.57 12.45 20.07
N TYR A 251 -22.42 12.27 21.39
CA TYR A 251 -21.90 11.06 22.00
C TYR A 251 -23.02 10.07 22.32
N LEU A 252 -22.93 8.87 21.73
CA LEU A 252 -23.82 7.74 22.02
C LEU A 252 -23.05 6.62 22.72
N MET A 253 -23.45 6.32 23.95
CA MET A 253 -22.96 5.18 24.71
C MET A 253 -23.73 3.91 24.29
N VAL A 254 -23.02 2.88 23.83
CA VAL A 254 -23.60 1.56 23.50
C VAL A 254 -23.22 0.56 24.59
N VAL A 255 -24.22 -0.15 25.12
CA VAL A 255 -24.12 -0.93 26.36
C VAL A 255 -24.68 -2.33 26.15
N ALA A 256 -24.01 -3.34 26.69
CA ALA A 256 -24.53 -4.70 26.75
C ALA A 256 -25.68 -4.82 27.77
N ALA A 257 -26.80 -5.47 27.42
CA ALA A 257 -27.93 -5.61 28.34
C ALA A 257 -27.63 -6.43 29.61
N GLY A 258 -26.64 -7.33 29.57
CA GLY A 258 -26.35 -8.30 30.62
C GLY A 258 -26.55 -9.74 30.15
N ASN A 259 -26.00 -10.70 30.90
CA ASN A 259 -26.00 -12.13 30.52
C ASN A 259 -26.76 -13.00 31.53
N ASP A 260 -27.71 -12.41 32.26
CA ASP A 260 -28.45 -13.05 33.35
C ASP A 260 -29.84 -13.54 32.91
N GLY A 261 -30.12 -13.62 31.60
CA GLY A 261 -31.42 -14.04 31.06
C GLY A 261 -31.92 -15.41 31.54
N SER A 262 -31.01 -16.30 31.94
CA SER A 262 -31.36 -17.61 32.51
C SER A 262 -31.41 -17.63 34.05
N ASP A 263 -31.07 -16.52 34.71
CA ASP A 263 -31.15 -16.36 36.16
C ASP A 263 -32.50 -15.76 36.57
N ASN A 264 -33.38 -16.63 37.07
CA ASN A 264 -34.70 -16.25 37.58
C ASN A 264 -34.74 -16.27 39.12
N SER A 265 -33.58 -16.15 39.78
CA SER A 265 -33.42 -16.34 41.23
C SER A 265 -32.73 -15.20 41.95
N SER A 266 -31.87 -14.42 41.27
CA SER A 266 -31.14 -13.31 41.90
C SER A 266 -32.03 -12.10 42.22
N ASN A 267 -33.08 -11.86 41.44
CA ASN A 267 -34.10 -10.86 41.76
C ASN A 267 -35.27 -11.53 42.49
N ALA A 268 -35.35 -11.37 43.81
CA ALA A 268 -36.43 -11.97 44.60
C ALA A 268 -37.74 -11.16 44.55
N SER A 269 -37.71 -9.97 43.94
CA SER A 269 -38.85 -9.04 43.84
C SER A 269 -39.03 -8.51 42.41
N PRO A 270 -39.16 -9.38 41.38
CA PRO A 270 -39.16 -8.94 39.99
C PRO A 270 -40.40 -8.14 39.61
N LEU A 271 -40.24 -7.21 38.68
CA LEU A 271 -41.33 -6.38 38.17
C LEU A 271 -42.51 -7.22 37.67
N GLY A 272 -43.72 -6.87 38.13
CA GLY A 272 -44.94 -7.62 37.83
C GLY A 272 -44.98 -9.05 38.39
N GLY A 273 -44.03 -9.43 39.26
CA GLY A 273 -43.93 -10.77 39.82
C GLY A 273 -43.42 -11.83 38.84
N ASN A 274 -42.81 -11.42 37.73
CA ASN A 274 -42.33 -12.33 36.69
C ASN A 274 -40.80 -12.35 36.63
N SER A 275 -40.20 -13.39 37.21
CA SER A 275 -38.73 -13.52 37.29
C SER A 275 -38.02 -13.73 35.96
N ALA A 276 -38.76 -13.94 34.86
CA ALA A 276 -38.17 -13.97 33.52
C ALA A 276 -37.76 -12.58 33.00
N PHE A 277 -38.20 -11.50 33.65
CA PHE A 277 -37.95 -10.11 33.26
C PHE A 277 -37.23 -9.36 34.38
N ASP A 278 -36.99 -8.06 34.17
CA ASP A 278 -36.45 -7.15 35.18
C ASP A 278 -35.02 -7.55 35.62
N LYS A 279 -34.12 -7.59 34.63
CA LYS A 279 -32.73 -8.06 34.78
C LYS A 279 -31.67 -7.01 34.48
N LEU A 280 -32.08 -5.83 34.03
CA LEU A 280 -31.18 -4.71 33.73
C LEU A 280 -30.75 -4.01 35.02
N THR A 281 -29.50 -3.58 35.08
CA THR A 281 -28.91 -2.93 36.28
C THR A 281 -27.91 -1.84 35.90
N GLY A 282 -27.61 -0.93 36.84
CA GLY A 282 -26.56 0.08 36.68
C GLY A 282 -26.79 1.00 35.48
N HIS A 283 -25.73 1.28 34.71
CA HIS A 283 -25.83 2.15 33.54
C HIS A 283 -26.72 1.59 32.40
N SER A 284 -27.08 0.30 32.38
CA SER A 284 -28.04 -0.22 31.39
C SER A 284 -29.46 0.34 31.57
N THR A 285 -29.77 0.99 32.69
CA THR A 285 -31.08 1.64 32.91
C THR A 285 -31.09 3.14 32.59
N SER A 286 -29.98 3.72 32.10
CA SER A 286 -29.91 5.11 31.61
C SER A 286 -30.89 5.35 30.46
N LYS A 287 -31.41 6.57 30.30
CA LYS A 287 -32.39 6.90 29.25
C LYS A 287 -31.70 7.09 27.90
N ASN A 288 -30.54 7.74 27.91
CA ASN A 288 -29.91 8.28 26.70
C ASN A 288 -28.95 7.31 25.99
N ASN A 289 -28.56 6.20 26.62
CA ASN A 289 -27.70 5.18 26.02
C ASN A 289 -28.48 4.23 25.09
N MET A 290 -27.77 3.36 24.38
CA MET A 290 -28.33 2.26 23.62
C MET A 290 -27.93 0.92 24.23
N VAL A 291 -28.91 0.18 24.73
CA VAL A 291 -28.76 -1.11 25.40
C VAL A 291 -29.07 -2.20 24.41
N VAL A 292 -28.16 -3.16 24.28
CA VAL A 292 -28.18 -4.14 23.21
C VAL A 292 -28.42 -5.56 23.75
N ALA A 293 -29.50 -6.17 23.29
CA ALA A 293 -29.85 -7.57 23.53
C ALA A 293 -29.01 -8.52 22.68
N ASN A 294 -28.81 -9.74 23.16
CA ASN A 294 -28.10 -10.79 22.43
C ASN A 294 -29.08 -11.64 21.61
N GLY A 295 -29.15 -11.37 20.32
CA GLY A 295 -29.74 -12.27 19.33
C GLY A 295 -28.78 -13.36 18.90
N GLN A 296 -29.33 -14.51 18.53
CA GLN A 296 -28.61 -15.52 17.76
C GLN A 296 -28.35 -15.02 16.33
N ASP A 297 -27.54 -15.76 15.57
CA ASP A 297 -27.38 -15.53 14.14
C ASP A 297 -28.74 -15.40 13.45
N ALA A 298 -28.99 -14.24 12.85
CA ALA A 298 -30.24 -13.97 12.17
C ALA A 298 -30.22 -14.64 10.80
N ASN A 299 -31.34 -15.28 10.45
CA ASN A 299 -31.54 -15.77 9.09
C ASN A 299 -31.94 -14.60 8.21
N VAL A 300 -30.99 -14.10 7.42
CA VAL A 300 -31.13 -12.93 6.55
C VAL A 300 -30.88 -13.35 5.11
N ASN A 301 -31.78 -12.99 4.21
CA ASN A 301 -31.62 -13.23 2.78
C ASN A 301 -30.51 -12.35 2.19
N ASN A 302 -30.00 -12.72 1.01
CA ASN A 302 -28.96 -11.94 0.32
C ASN A 302 -29.37 -10.50 -0.03
N ASP A 303 -30.67 -10.20 -0.08
CA ASP A 303 -31.20 -8.85 -0.28
C ASP A 303 -31.32 -8.06 1.04
N GLY A 304 -30.93 -8.63 2.18
CA GLY A 304 -31.03 -8.03 3.52
C GLY A 304 -32.36 -8.27 4.23
N THR A 305 -33.36 -8.90 3.59
CA THR A 305 -34.67 -9.18 4.18
C THR A 305 -34.54 -10.16 5.36
N LEU A 306 -35.18 -9.87 6.50
CA LEU A 306 -35.19 -10.75 7.68
C LEU A 306 -36.16 -11.92 7.47
N ASN A 307 -35.69 -13.16 7.64
CA ASN A 307 -36.56 -14.34 7.74
C ASN A 307 -36.92 -14.63 9.19
N SER A 308 -35.92 -14.68 10.07
CA SER A 308 -36.12 -14.96 11.49
C SER A 308 -34.90 -14.57 12.31
N VAL A 309 -35.12 -14.17 13.56
CA VAL A 309 -34.10 -14.05 14.60
C VAL A 309 -34.67 -14.63 15.89
N ILE A 310 -33.81 -15.27 16.69
CA ILE A 310 -34.19 -15.83 17.98
C ILE A 310 -33.29 -15.18 19.04
N ILE A 311 -33.88 -14.73 20.14
CA ILE A 311 -33.10 -14.22 21.27
C ILE A 311 -32.27 -15.33 21.90
N ASN A 312 -31.05 -15.01 22.32
CA ASN A 312 -30.27 -15.91 23.16
C ASN A 312 -30.86 -15.92 24.58
N SER A 313 -31.08 -17.11 25.16
CA SER A 313 -31.68 -17.24 26.50
C SER A 313 -30.82 -16.69 27.63
N GLY A 314 -29.55 -16.38 27.36
CA GLY A 314 -28.68 -15.67 28.29
C GLY A 314 -28.87 -14.16 28.28
N SER A 315 -29.54 -13.56 27.28
CA SER A 315 -29.71 -12.10 27.19
C SER A 315 -30.58 -11.59 28.34
N SER A 316 -30.09 -10.63 29.12
CA SER A 316 -30.92 -9.98 30.14
C SER A 316 -32.06 -9.18 29.51
N GLU A 317 -33.26 -9.37 30.04
CA GLU A 317 -34.49 -8.70 29.64
C GLU A 317 -34.76 -7.48 30.54
N GLY A 318 -35.39 -6.44 29.96
CA GLY A 318 -35.98 -5.36 30.75
C GLY A 318 -37.39 -5.73 31.21
N PRO A 319 -38.35 -4.78 31.20
CA PRO A 319 -38.14 -3.34 31.00
C PRO A 319 -37.42 -2.73 32.22
N THR A 320 -37.31 -1.40 32.27
CA THR A 320 -36.99 -0.72 33.54
C THR A 320 -38.22 -0.66 34.45
N ASP A 321 -38.03 -0.30 35.71
CA ASP A 321 -39.10 -0.19 36.74
C ASP A 321 -40.27 0.72 36.33
N ASP A 322 -39.95 1.79 35.59
CA ASP A 322 -40.91 2.75 35.04
C ASP A 322 -41.44 2.34 33.66
N LEU A 323 -41.22 1.10 33.24
CA LEU A 323 -41.66 0.49 31.99
C LEU A 323 -41.08 1.12 30.71
N ARG A 324 -39.89 1.73 30.78
CA ARG A 324 -39.17 2.11 29.54
C ARG A 324 -38.77 0.87 28.76
N ILE A 325 -38.78 1.01 27.43
CA ILE A 325 -38.42 -0.05 26.50
C ILE A 325 -36.91 -0.26 26.58
N LYS A 326 -36.50 -1.33 27.28
CA LYS A 326 -35.13 -1.81 27.33
C LYS A 326 -35.10 -3.35 27.26
N PRO A 327 -34.07 -3.98 26.66
CA PRO A 327 -33.01 -3.36 25.84
C PRO A 327 -33.60 -2.51 24.69
N ASP A 328 -32.87 -1.52 24.16
CA ASP A 328 -33.42 -0.67 23.11
C ASP A 328 -33.49 -1.44 21.77
N ILE A 329 -32.48 -2.27 21.51
CA ILE A 329 -32.29 -2.95 20.22
C ILE A 329 -31.63 -4.32 20.41
N THR A 330 -31.75 -5.19 19.42
CA THR A 330 -31.06 -6.48 19.36
C THR A 330 -29.91 -6.44 18.35
N GLY A 331 -28.76 -6.98 18.74
CA GLY A 331 -27.62 -7.28 17.88
C GLY A 331 -27.28 -8.77 17.91
N ASN A 332 -26.36 -9.21 17.07
CA ASN A 332 -25.88 -10.59 17.10
C ASN A 332 -24.72 -10.74 18.08
N GLY A 333 -24.90 -11.56 19.11
CA GLY A 333 -23.87 -11.84 20.11
C GLY A 333 -23.71 -13.31 20.42
N THR A 334 -24.15 -14.24 19.55
CA THR A 334 -24.05 -15.68 19.82
C THR A 334 -23.06 -16.33 18.87
N GLY A 335 -21.99 -16.93 19.41
CA GLY A 335 -20.99 -17.64 18.62
C GLY A 335 -20.08 -16.74 17.79
N VAL A 336 -20.07 -15.43 18.05
CA VAL A 336 -19.33 -14.43 17.28
C VAL A 336 -17.84 -14.75 17.32
N LEU A 337 -17.21 -14.88 16.14
CA LEU A 337 -15.79 -15.16 15.98
C LEU A 337 -14.96 -13.88 15.90
N SER A 338 -14.13 -13.58 16.88
CA SER A 338 -13.29 -12.39 16.82
C SER A 338 -11.88 -12.64 17.35
N THR A 339 -11.08 -11.59 17.37
CA THR A 339 -9.71 -11.62 17.88
C THR A 339 -9.67 -12.03 19.35
N TYR A 340 -8.59 -12.68 19.77
CA TYR A 340 -8.39 -13.16 21.12
C TYR A 340 -6.99 -12.79 21.63
N ASP A 341 -6.76 -12.80 22.94
CA ASP A 341 -5.57 -12.15 23.53
C ASP A 341 -4.37 -13.08 23.73
N ASN A 342 -4.53 -14.38 23.48
CA ASN A 342 -3.51 -15.39 23.77
C ASN A 342 -2.27 -15.31 22.86
N SER A 343 -2.38 -14.68 21.67
CA SER A 343 -1.29 -14.40 20.74
C SER A 343 -1.70 -13.30 19.74
N ASP A 344 -0.77 -12.82 18.93
CA ASP A 344 -1.02 -11.75 17.95
C ASP A 344 -1.88 -12.21 16.76
N ASN A 345 -2.19 -13.50 16.63
CA ASN A 345 -3.04 -14.07 15.57
C ASN A 345 -4.12 -15.00 16.12
N ALA A 346 -4.56 -14.75 17.36
CA ALA A 346 -5.52 -15.60 18.04
C ALA A 346 -6.96 -15.22 17.70
N TYR A 347 -7.80 -16.23 17.53
CA TYR A 347 -9.23 -16.02 17.34
C TYR A 347 -10.01 -17.00 18.22
N ASN A 348 -11.19 -16.59 18.65
CA ASN A 348 -12.11 -17.47 19.36
C ASN A 348 -13.55 -17.07 19.07
N SER A 349 -14.47 -18.02 19.22
CA SER A 349 -15.91 -17.75 19.16
C SER A 349 -16.47 -17.70 20.58
N ILE A 350 -17.07 -16.58 20.96
CA ILE A 350 -17.74 -16.44 22.26
C ILE A 350 -19.13 -15.84 22.12
N SER A 351 -19.94 -16.02 23.16
CA SER A 351 -21.34 -15.59 23.19
C SER A 351 -21.61 -14.67 24.37
N GLY A 352 -22.44 -13.66 24.17
CA GLY A 352 -22.96 -12.76 25.19
C GLY A 352 -23.49 -11.47 24.60
N THR A 353 -24.24 -10.71 25.39
CA THR A 353 -24.57 -9.30 25.07
C THR A 353 -23.31 -8.46 24.90
N SER A 354 -22.20 -8.89 25.49
CA SER A 354 -20.85 -8.37 25.26
C SER A 354 -20.38 -8.45 23.81
N MET A 355 -20.92 -9.38 22.99
CA MET A 355 -20.58 -9.50 21.57
C MET A 355 -21.64 -8.81 20.70
N ALA A 356 -22.90 -8.76 21.16
CA ALA A 356 -23.97 -8.03 20.48
C ALA A 356 -23.75 -6.50 20.52
N SER A 357 -23.31 -5.97 21.66
CA SER A 357 -23.01 -4.55 21.84
C SER A 357 -21.97 -4.02 20.84
N PRO A 358 -20.77 -4.62 20.67
CA PRO A 358 -19.81 -4.17 19.66
C PRO A 358 -20.29 -4.43 18.24
N ASN A 359 -21.09 -5.47 17.99
CA ASN A 359 -21.76 -5.70 16.70
C ASN A 359 -22.62 -4.50 16.29
N VAL A 360 -23.44 -3.99 17.21
CA VAL A 360 -24.23 -2.76 17.01
C VAL A 360 -23.34 -1.52 16.95
N ALA A 361 -22.40 -1.34 17.88
CA ALA A 361 -21.52 -0.17 17.92
C ALA A 361 -20.73 0.04 16.62
N GLY A 362 -20.16 -1.03 16.06
CA GLY A 362 -19.47 -0.96 14.76
C GLY A 362 -20.41 -0.63 13.60
N SER A 363 -21.64 -1.16 13.62
CA SER A 363 -22.65 -0.86 12.60
C SER A 363 -23.10 0.61 12.66
N LEU A 364 -23.28 1.16 13.86
CA LEU A 364 -23.60 2.58 14.07
C LEU A 364 -22.47 3.51 13.63
N LEU A 365 -21.21 3.07 13.80
CA LEU A 365 -20.04 3.82 13.34
C LEU A 365 -20.04 4.01 11.82
N LEU A 366 -20.47 2.98 11.06
CA LEU A 366 -20.66 3.08 9.61
C LEU A 366 -21.79 4.06 9.25
N LEU A 367 -22.89 4.07 10.01
CA LEU A 367 -24.01 5.01 9.77
C LEU A 367 -23.58 6.46 10.03
N GLN A 368 -22.75 6.71 11.04
CA GLN A 368 -22.15 8.04 11.26
C GLN A 368 -21.25 8.47 10.10
N GLN A 369 -20.44 7.54 9.58
CA GLN A 369 -19.63 7.81 8.40
C GLN A 369 -20.51 8.13 7.18
N HIS A 370 -21.55 7.34 6.93
CA HIS A 370 -22.44 7.53 5.79
C HIS A 370 -23.16 8.88 5.87
N TYR A 371 -23.75 9.20 7.02
CA TYR A 371 -24.42 10.48 7.23
C TYR A 371 -23.46 11.66 7.07
N LYS A 372 -22.20 11.51 7.51
CA LYS A 372 -21.15 12.52 7.29
C LYS A 372 -20.82 12.71 5.81
N ASN A 373 -20.78 11.63 5.03
CA ASN A 373 -20.53 11.69 3.59
C ASN A 373 -21.66 12.40 2.85
N GLU A 374 -22.93 12.14 3.21
CA GLU A 374 -24.10 12.72 2.54
C GLU A 374 -24.39 14.17 2.99
N SER A 375 -24.32 14.45 4.30
CA SER A 375 -24.74 15.74 4.87
C SER A 375 -23.59 16.71 5.16
N GLY A 376 -22.34 16.25 5.13
CA GLY A 376 -21.19 17.01 5.57
C GLY A 376 -21.09 17.21 7.09
N SER A 377 -21.99 16.67 7.90
CA SER A 377 -21.98 16.74 9.38
C SER A 377 -22.23 15.37 10.02
N PHE A 378 -21.87 15.19 11.28
CA PHE A 378 -22.23 13.97 12.04
C PHE A 378 -23.62 14.11 12.64
N MET A 379 -24.33 12.99 12.87
CA MET A 379 -25.61 13.00 13.58
C MET A 379 -25.41 13.22 15.07
N ARG A 380 -26.37 13.88 15.73
CA ARG A 380 -26.53 13.81 17.19
C ARG A 380 -26.75 12.37 17.64
N SER A 381 -26.41 12.08 18.89
CA SER A 381 -26.60 10.75 19.48
C SER A 381 -28.06 10.31 19.47
N ALA A 382 -28.99 11.23 19.75
CA ALA A 382 -30.43 11.01 19.64
C ALA A 382 -30.86 10.64 18.20
N THR A 383 -30.27 11.27 17.18
CA THR A 383 -30.60 10.98 15.78
C THR A 383 -30.06 9.62 15.36
N LEU A 384 -28.82 9.29 15.73
CA LEU A 384 -28.23 7.98 15.46
C LEU A 384 -29.00 6.85 16.19
N LYS A 385 -29.33 7.05 17.48
CA LYS A 385 -30.17 6.12 18.25
C LYS A 385 -31.55 5.98 17.60
N GLY A 386 -32.24 7.09 17.37
CA GLY A 386 -33.55 7.13 16.76
C GLY A 386 -33.59 6.43 15.39
N LEU A 387 -32.59 6.65 14.53
CA LEU A 387 -32.51 6.02 13.21
C LEU A 387 -32.38 4.50 13.32
N ALA A 388 -31.55 4.01 14.24
CA ALA A 388 -31.37 2.58 14.47
C ALA A 388 -32.66 1.92 14.97
N LEU A 389 -33.39 2.57 15.89
CA LEU A 389 -34.68 2.07 16.41
C LEU A 389 -35.81 2.19 15.40
N HIS A 390 -35.80 3.25 14.59
CA HIS A 390 -36.80 3.52 13.56
C HIS A 390 -36.79 2.44 12.48
N THR A 391 -35.59 1.97 12.12
CA THR A 391 -35.38 1.04 11.01
C THR A 391 -35.18 -0.41 11.43
N ALA A 392 -35.19 -0.71 12.73
CA ALA A 392 -35.07 -2.06 13.25
C ALA A 392 -36.20 -2.97 12.72
N ASN A 393 -35.86 -4.23 12.45
CA ASN A 393 -36.86 -5.24 12.10
C ASN A 393 -37.49 -5.79 13.38
N ASP A 394 -38.79 -5.58 13.52
CA ASP A 394 -39.60 -6.07 14.63
C ASP A 394 -39.45 -7.59 14.82
N ALA A 395 -39.31 -8.02 16.08
CA ALA A 395 -39.12 -9.41 16.45
C ALA A 395 -39.68 -9.64 17.86
N GLY A 396 -40.34 -10.77 18.08
CA GLY A 396 -41.03 -11.04 19.35
C GLY A 396 -42.53 -10.80 19.23
N ILE A 397 -43.09 -10.04 20.18
CA ILE A 397 -44.48 -9.57 20.05
C ILE A 397 -44.53 -8.40 19.05
N ASN A 398 -45.67 -8.15 18.41
CA ASN A 398 -45.75 -7.03 17.47
C ASN A 398 -45.53 -5.69 18.21
N GLY A 399 -44.62 -4.87 17.70
CA GLY A 399 -44.19 -3.63 18.35
C GLY A 399 -43.14 -3.86 19.44
N PRO A 400 -42.69 -2.80 20.13
CA PRO A 400 -41.58 -2.92 21.06
C PRO A 400 -41.88 -3.83 22.23
N ASP A 401 -40.85 -4.53 22.73
CA ASP A 401 -40.93 -5.41 23.88
C ASP A 401 -39.67 -5.39 24.76
N ALA A 402 -39.75 -6.03 25.92
CA ALA A 402 -38.69 -6.06 26.91
C ALA A 402 -37.60 -7.12 26.65
N VAL A 403 -37.68 -7.85 25.53
CA VAL A 403 -36.76 -8.92 25.14
C VAL A 403 -35.89 -8.48 23.97
N TYR A 404 -36.51 -8.01 22.89
CA TYR A 404 -35.87 -7.56 21.66
C TYR A 404 -35.73 -6.04 21.56
N GLY A 405 -36.41 -5.29 22.42
CA GLY A 405 -36.51 -3.83 22.31
C GLY A 405 -37.40 -3.44 21.13
N TRP A 406 -36.88 -2.57 20.27
CA TRP A 406 -37.52 -2.22 18.98
C TRP A 406 -37.23 -3.22 17.85
N GLY A 407 -36.49 -4.30 18.15
CA GLY A 407 -36.19 -5.38 17.21
C GLY A 407 -34.71 -5.52 16.86
N LEU A 408 -34.42 -6.30 15.82
CA LEU A 408 -33.06 -6.52 15.31
C LEU A 408 -32.59 -5.33 14.47
N MET A 409 -31.39 -4.82 14.75
CA MET A 409 -30.81 -3.72 13.99
C MET A 409 -30.75 -4.02 12.49
N ASN A 410 -31.17 -3.06 11.67
CA ASN A 410 -31.07 -3.13 10.21
C ASN A 410 -30.29 -1.93 9.66
N ALA A 411 -28.96 -2.04 9.63
CA ALA A 411 -28.08 -0.99 9.15
C ALA A 411 -28.31 -0.66 7.67
N LYS A 412 -28.77 -1.64 6.86
CA LYS A 412 -29.08 -1.43 5.44
C LYS A 412 -30.21 -0.42 5.26
N VAL A 413 -31.35 -0.65 5.93
CA VAL A 413 -32.49 0.25 5.85
C VAL A 413 -32.13 1.60 6.48
N ALA A 414 -31.38 1.63 7.59
CA ALA A 414 -30.86 2.88 8.16
C ALA A 414 -30.03 3.70 7.16
N ALA A 415 -29.10 3.06 6.43
CA ALA A 415 -28.28 3.73 5.42
C ALA A 415 -29.11 4.19 4.20
N GLN A 416 -30.12 3.42 3.79
CA GLN A 416 -31.06 3.84 2.75
C GLN A 416 -31.87 5.06 3.20
N THR A 417 -32.40 5.05 4.44
CA THR A 417 -33.09 6.21 5.04
C THR A 417 -32.21 7.46 5.07
N ILE A 418 -30.90 7.33 5.26
CA ILE A 418 -29.95 8.47 5.15
C ILE A 418 -29.84 8.93 3.69
N SER A 419 -29.67 8.00 2.75
CA SER A 419 -29.47 8.30 1.32
C SER A 419 -30.72 8.92 0.68
N ASP A 420 -31.89 8.52 1.15
CA ASP A 420 -33.20 8.97 0.66
C ASP A 420 -33.70 10.24 1.39
N ASN A 421 -32.89 10.81 2.30
CA ASN A 421 -33.31 11.94 3.14
C ASN A 421 -33.64 13.18 2.31
N GLY A 422 -34.83 13.74 2.53
CA GLY A 422 -35.39 14.84 1.74
C GLY A 422 -36.19 14.36 0.53
N ASN A 423 -36.30 13.05 0.33
CA ASN A 423 -37.08 12.43 -0.73
C ASN A 423 -38.05 11.36 -0.18
N ALA A 424 -37.68 10.07 -0.24
CA ALA A 424 -38.52 8.96 0.24
C ALA A 424 -38.45 8.78 1.77
N SER A 425 -37.53 9.51 2.41
CA SER A 425 -37.42 9.65 3.86
C SER A 425 -37.18 11.10 4.27
N LEU A 426 -37.31 11.37 5.56
CA LEU A 426 -36.99 12.64 6.19
C LEU A 426 -36.22 12.37 7.49
N ILE A 427 -35.11 13.06 7.70
CA ILE A 427 -34.34 13.12 8.94
C ILE A 427 -34.09 14.59 9.26
N GLU A 428 -34.71 15.11 10.32
CA GLU A 428 -34.53 16.49 10.78
C GLU A 428 -34.06 16.55 12.23
N GLU A 429 -33.02 17.33 12.51
CA GLU A 429 -32.62 17.70 13.87
C GLU A 429 -33.20 19.07 14.24
N LEU A 430 -34.17 19.08 15.16
CA LEU A 430 -35.00 20.24 15.50
C LEU A 430 -34.85 20.63 16.98
N THR A 431 -35.43 21.77 17.33
CA THR A 431 -35.54 22.27 18.71
C THR A 431 -36.98 22.66 18.99
N LEU A 432 -37.55 22.12 20.06
CA LEU A 432 -38.90 22.47 20.53
C LEU A 432 -38.79 23.36 21.77
N SER A 433 -39.36 24.55 21.73
CA SER A 433 -39.41 25.45 22.89
C SER A 433 -40.64 25.18 23.76
N SER A 434 -40.58 25.54 25.05
CA SER A 434 -41.75 25.48 25.94
C SER A 434 -42.92 26.28 25.37
N GLY A 435 -44.09 25.64 25.29
CA GLY A 435 -45.32 26.14 24.66
C GLY A 435 -45.39 25.99 23.13
N GLN A 436 -44.32 25.56 22.46
CA GLN A 436 -44.31 25.36 21.00
C GLN A 436 -44.85 23.98 20.59
N SER A 437 -45.37 23.90 19.36
CA SER A 437 -45.60 22.65 18.62
C SER A 437 -44.89 22.71 17.26
N TYR A 438 -44.51 21.56 16.72
CA TYR A 438 -43.99 21.42 15.36
C TYR A 438 -44.95 20.56 14.54
N SER A 439 -45.22 20.94 13.30
CA SER A 439 -46.05 20.15 12.39
C SER A 439 -45.51 20.19 10.97
N ILE A 440 -45.53 19.04 10.30
CA ILE A 440 -45.17 18.90 8.89
C ILE A 440 -46.21 18.02 8.18
N ASN A 441 -46.51 18.37 6.94
CA ASN A 441 -47.32 17.51 6.07
C ASN A 441 -46.41 16.61 5.26
N VAL A 442 -46.77 15.32 5.19
CA VAL A 442 -46.02 14.30 4.47
C VAL A 442 -46.99 13.48 3.62
N ASP A 443 -46.57 13.10 2.43
CA ASP A 443 -47.36 12.24 1.55
C ASP A 443 -46.80 10.82 1.61
N ALA A 444 -47.65 9.83 1.90
CA ALA A 444 -47.26 8.43 1.92
C ALA A 444 -47.19 7.84 0.50
N ASP A 445 -46.24 6.94 0.24
CA ASP A 445 -45.99 6.36 -1.09
C ASP A 445 -47.10 5.42 -1.60
N GLY A 446 -48.01 4.98 -0.72
CA GLY A 446 -49.10 4.07 -1.06
C GLY A 446 -48.70 2.60 -1.15
N VAL A 447 -47.45 2.25 -0.80
CA VAL A 447 -46.87 0.91 -0.92
C VAL A 447 -46.29 0.45 0.42
N ASN A 448 -45.42 1.26 1.02
CA ASN A 448 -44.79 0.96 2.30
C ASN A 448 -45.59 1.59 3.46
N ASP A 449 -45.41 1.05 4.66
CA ASP A 449 -45.98 1.65 5.85
C ASP A 449 -45.33 3.03 6.10
N LEU A 450 -46.16 4.02 6.44
CA LEU A 450 -45.67 5.32 6.86
C LEU A 450 -45.26 5.22 8.33
N MET A 451 -43.96 5.36 8.60
CA MET A 451 -43.43 5.36 9.95
C MET A 451 -42.90 6.74 10.28
N ALA A 452 -43.25 7.27 11.45
CA ALA A 452 -42.71 8.53 11.97
C ALA A 452 -42.24 8.34 13.40
N SER A 453 -41.00 8.73 13.70
CA SER A 453 -40.44 8.68 15.05
C SER A 453 -39.81 9.99 15.49
N ILE A 454 -39.81 10.21 16.81
CA ILE A 454 -39.00 11.23 17.45
C ILE A 454 -38.01 10.60 18.41
N SER A 455 -36.82 11.20 18.53
CA SER A 455 -35.81 10.80 19.53
C SER A 455 -35.10 12.02 20.10
N TRP A 456 -34.84 12.03 21.40
CA TRP A 456 -34.13 13.12 22.06
C TRP A 456 -33.18 12.62 23.16
N THR A 457 -32.17 13.42 23.47
CA THR A 457 -31.33 13.21 24.65
C THR A 457 -31.97 13.97 25.81
N ASP A 458 -32.58 13.25 26.75
CA ASP A 458 -33.37 13.82 27.85
C ASP A 458 -32.48 14.27 29.01
N PRO A 459 -32.80 15.36 29.73
CA PRO A 459 -32.08 15.71 30.96
C PRO A 459 -32.16 14.59 31.99
N ALA A 460 -31.15 14.49 32.86
CA ALA A 460 -31.09 13.44 33.86
C ALA A 460 -32.29 13.50 34.85
N GLY A 461 -32.94 12.36 35.05
CA GLY A 461 -34.07 12.21 35.98
C GLY A 461 -33.65 12.10 37.45
N THR A 462 -34.62 11.84 38.33
CA THR A 462 -34.35 11.60 39.76
C THR A 462 -33.92 10.14 39.98
N ALA A 463 -32.77 9.94 40.61
CA ALA A 463 -32.27 8.59 40.93
C ALA A 463 -33.11 7.93 42.04
N ASN A 464 -33.37 6.63 41.88
CA ASN A 464 -33.91 5.77 42.91
C ASN A 464 -32.84 5.48 43.97
N THR A 465 -33.21 5.60 45.25
CA THR A 465 -32.28 5.46 46.39
C THR A 465 -32.63 4.28 47.31
N GLY A 466 -33.45 3.32 46.85
CA GLY A 466 -33.75 2.14 47.67
C GLY A 466 -35.09 1.45 47.48
N THR A 467 -35.93 1.86 46.53
CA THR A 467 -37.29 1.32 46.38
C THR A 467 -37.37 0.38 45.19
N ALA A 468 -37.61 -0.92 45.40
CA ALA A 468 -37.78 -1.86 44.30
C ALA A 468 -39.04 -1.56 43.48
N ASN A 469 -38.99 -1.76 42.17
CA ASN A 469 -40.12 -1.59 41.24
C ASN A 469 -40.74 -0.18 41.30
N LEU A 470 -39.90 0.86 41.34
CA LEU A 470 -40.35 2.24 41.44
C LEU A 470 -40.94 2.72 40.10
N SER A 471 -42.27 2.68 39.97
CA SER A 471 -42.98 3.03 38.74
C SER A 471 -43.05 4.52 38.39
N THR A 472 -42.35 5.38 39.13
CA THR A 472 -42.34 6.83 38.85
C THR A 472 -41.50 7.08 37.59
N PRO A 473 -42.07 7.67 36.52
CA PRO A 473 -41.31 8.00 35.31
C PRO A 473 -40.07 8.82 35.62
N VAL A 474 -38.93 8.42 35.06
CA VAL A 474 -37.69 9.21 35.16
C VAL A 474 -37.50 10.17 33.98
N LEU A 475 -38.38 10.12 32.98
CA LEU A 475 -38.45 11.07 31.88
C LEU A 475 -38.69 12.50 32.40
N VAL A 476 -37.94 13.47 31.90
CA VAL A 476 -37.99 14.86 32.34
C VAL A 476 -38.73 15.72 31.33
N ASN A 477 -38.26 15.72 30.08
CA ASN A 477 -38.90 16.42 28.98
C ASN A 477 -39.77 15.41 28.23
N ASP A 478 -41.10 15.50 28.44
CA ASP A 478 -42.11 14.65 27.82
C ASP A 478 -42.54 15.25 26.48
N LEU A 479 -42.05 14.68 25.38
CA LEU A 479 -42.40 15.04 24.00
C LEU A 479 -43.36 13.98 23.46
N ASP A 480 -44.38 14.43 22.72
CA ASP A 480 -45.39 13.55 22.12
C ASP A 480 -45.44 13.72 20.60
N ILE A 481 -45.35 12.62 19.85
CA ILE A 481 -45.62 12.56 18.42
C ILE A 481 -47.05 12.10 18.15
N ARG A 482 -47.64 12.65 17.09
CA ARG A 482 -48.92 12.25 16.50
C ARG A 482 -48.83 12.25 14.99
N VAL A 483 -49.41 11.23 14.36
CA VAL A 483 -49.68 11.23 12.92
C VAL A 483 -51.18 11.32 12.73
N THR A 484 -51.65 12.25 11.90
CA THR A 484 -53.08 12.48 11.70
C THR A 484 -53.44 12.52 10.22
N LYS A 485 -54.63 12.05 9.90
CA LYS A 485 -55.24 12.19 8.58
C LYS A 485 -56.74 12.37 8.73
N ASN A 486 -57.25 13.52 8.31
CA ASN A 486 -58.63 13.94 8.56
C ASN A 486 -58.97 13.86 10.06
N THR A 487 -59.93 13.01 10.46
CA THR A 487 -60.33 12.79 11.85
C THR A 487 -59.59 11.63 12.53
N SER A 488 -58.76 10.88 11.80
CA SER A 488 -58.00 9.76 12.36
C SER A 488 -56.70 10.24 12.97
N SER A 489 -56.38 9.74 14.16
CA SER A 489 -55.12 9.98 14.87
C SER A 489 -54.45 8.66 15.19
N PHE A 490 -53.16 8.56 14.90
CA PHE A 490 -52.31 7.41 15.19
C PHE A 490 -51.35 7.79 16.33
N LEU A 491 -51.17 6.85 17.26
CA LEU A 491 -50.47 7.06 18.54
C LEU A 491 -49.18 6.24 18.59
N PRO A 492 -48.18 6.69 19.34
CA PRO A 492 -46.92 5.97 19.46
C PRO A 492 -47.08 4.72 20.33
N TYR A 493 -46.11 3.80 20.25
CA TYR A 493 -46.07 2.64 21.13
C TYR A 493 -45.53 2.95 22.53
N LYS A 494 -46.04 2.23 23.52
CA LYS A 494 -45.49 2.15 24.88
C LYS A 494 -45.70 0.76 25.49
N LEU A 495 -44.84 0.38 26.44
CA LEU A 495 -45.10 -0.80 27.25
C LEU A 495 -46.24 -0.55 28.25
N THR A 496 -47.03 -1.59 28.49
CA THR A 496 -48.10 -1.62 29.50
C THR A 496 -47.80 -2.61 30.63
N GLY A 497 -46.70 -3.35 30.50
CA GLY A 497 -46.19 -4.32 31.47
C GLY A 497 -44.98 -5.04 30.88
N VAL A 498 -44.43 -6.01 31.62
CA VAL A 498 -43.16 -6.68 31.25
C VAL A 498 -43.19 -7.43 29.92
N ASN A 499 -44.38 -7.82 29.43
CA ASN A 499 -44.54 -8.59 28.19
C ASN A 499 -45.73 -8.10 27.35
N SER A 500 -46.09 -6.81 27.47
CA SER A 500 -47.23 -6.25 26.76
C SER A 500 -46.98 -4.79 26.36
N ASN A 501 -47.49 -4.42 25.19
CA ASN A 501 -47.42 -3.06 24.67
C ASN A 501 -48.79 -2.60 24.16
N SER A 502 -48.94 -1.29 23.95
CA SER A 502 -50.10 -0.68 23.31
C SER A 502 -49.72 0.63 22.62
N GLN A 503 -50.61 1.16 21.77
CA GLN A 503 -50.44 2.48 21.17
C GLN A 503 -51.14 3.55 22.04
N ALA A 504 -50.36 4.40 22.70
CA ALA A 504 -50.80 5.47 23.59
C ALA A 504 -49.62 6.42 23.90
N ASP A 505 -49.90 7.58 24.51
CA ASP A 505 -48.86 8.53 24.93
C ASP A 505 -47.75 7.88 25.73
N ASN A 506 -46.53 7.96 25.21
CA ASN A 506 -45.36 7.41 25.87
C ASN A 506 -44.71 8.48 26.74
N ASN A 507 -45.02 8.39 28.03
CA ASN A 507 -44.57 9.34 29.03
C ASN A 507 -43.31 8.88 29.79
N VAL A 508 -42.59 7.89 29.26
CA VAL A 508 -41.42 7.27 29.93
C VAL A 508 -40.19 7.20 29.03
N ASP A 509 -40.36 6.98 27.72
CA ASP A 509 -39.24 6.80 26.80
C ASP A 509 -38.83 8.11 26.09
N PRO A 510 -37.52 8.40 25.94
CA PRO A 510 -37.03 9.51 25.13
C PRO A 510 -37.01 9.17 23.61
N TYR A 511 -37.94 8.31 23.20
CA TYR A 511 -38.13 7.85 21.83
C TYR A 511 -39.58 7.40 21.65
N GLU A 512 -40.24 7.92 20.61
CA GLU A 512 -41.59 7.53 20.25
C GLU A 512 -41.66 7.20 18.76
N ARG A 513 -42.41 6.16 18.38
CA ARG A 513 -42.63 5.77 16.98
C ARG A 513 -44.10 5.47 16.71
N VAL A 514 -44.62 6.02 15.64
CA VAL A 514 -45.98 5.80 15.11
C VAL A 514 -45.88 5.09 13.77
N ASP A 515 -46.57 3.96 13.66
CA ASP A 515 -46.61 3.15 12.43
C ASP A 515 -48.03 3.22 11.85
N VAL A 516 -48.14 3.61 10.58
CA VAL A 516 -49.41 3.66 9.84
C VAL A 516 -49.37 2.64 8.71
N VAL A 517 -50.01 1.51 8.95
CA VAL A 517 -50.02 0.38 8.02
C VAL A 517 -50.84 0.70 6.76
N ASN A 518 -50.32 0.33 5.59
CA ASN A 518 -50.94 0.60 4.27
C ASN A 518 -51.27 2.10 4.07
N ALA A 519 -50.38 2.99 4.49
CA ALA A 519 -50.57 4.43 4.38
C ALA A 519 -50.63 4.89 2.91
N SER A 520 -51.52 5.83 2.60
CA SER A 520 -51.61 6.44 1.26
C SER A 520 -52.09 7.88 1.35
N GLY A 521 -51.63 8.76 0.47
CA GLY A 521 -52.00 10.18 0.47
C GLY A 521 -51.40 10.97 1.63
N SER A 522 -51.96 12.14 1.92
CA SER A 522 -51.34 13.11 2.83
C SER A 522 -51.68 12.87 4.31
N TYR A 523 -50.67 13.01 5.17
CA TYR A 523 -50.73 12.93 6.63
C TYR A 523 -50.06 14.17 7.24
N THR A 524 -50.46 14.55 8.45
CA THR A 524 -49.78 15.58 9.24
C THR A 524 -49.09 14.91 10.42
N VAL A 525 -47.76 15.03 10.48
CA VAL A 525 -46.95 14.66 11.65
C VAL A 525 -46.87 15.87 12.56
N THR A 526 -47.21 15.71 13.84
CA THR A 526 -47.17 16.77 14.85
C THR A 526 -46.38 16.32 16.05
N VAL A 527 -45.48 17.18 16.53
CA VAL A 527 -44.70 16.99 17.75
C VAL A 527 -45.05 18.09 18.74
N THR A 528 -45.47 17.68 19.94
CA THR A 528 -45.81 18.54 21.07
C THR A 528 -44.98 18.17 22.29
N HIS A 529 -45.18 18.89 23.40
CA HIS A 529 -44.61 18.50 24.69
C HIS A 529 -45.62 18.77 25.81
N LYS A 530 -45.43 18.11 26.96
CA LYS A 530 -46.22 18.34 28.16
C LYS A 530 -45.49 19.25 29.15
N GLY A 531 -46.26 20.11 29.81
CA GLY A 531 -45.74 20.98 30.86
C GLY A 531 -44.76 22.04 30.33
N SER A 532 -43.68 22.27 31.08
CA SER A 532 -42.59 23.17 30.69
C SER A 532 -41.31 22.35 30.55
N LEU A 533 -40.60 22.53 29.45
CA LEU A 533 -39.35 21.83 29.17
C LEU A 533 -38.25 22.35 30.09
N GLN A 534 -37.55 21.45 30.79
CA GLN A 534 -36.36 21.79 31.57
C GLN A 534 -35.31 22.39 30.64
N GLY A 535 -34.78 23.57 31.01
CA GLY A 535 -33.88 24.35 30.17
C GLY A 535 -34.59 25.27 29.15
N GLY A 536 -35.92 25.27 29.11
CA GLY A 536 -36.74 26.12 28.24
C GLY A 536 -37.01 25.54 26.85
N SER A 537 -36.20 24.60 26.38
CA SER A 537 -36.34 23.91 25.09
C SER A 537 -35.69 22.52 25.11
N GLN A 538 -36.12 21.63 24.23
CA GLN A 538 -35.52 20.31 24.00
C GLN A 538 -35.15 20.14 22.53
N ASN A 539 -33.92 19.69 22.30
CA ASN A 539 -33.48 19.24 20.97
C ASN A 539 -34.03 17.84 20.70
N PHE A 540 -34.61 17.61 19.54
CA PHE A 540 -35.13 16.30 19.14
C PHE A 540 -34.85 16.03 17.66
N SER A 541 -34.91 14.77 17.28
CA SER A 541 -34.79 14.31 15.90
C SER A 541 -36.15 13.83 15.43
N LEU A 542 -36.58 14.20 14.23
CA LEU A 542 -37.74 13.63 13.55
C LEU A 542 -37.25 12.75 12.41
N ILE A 543 -37.74 11.50 12.36
CA ILE A 543 -37.43 10.56 11.29
C ILE A 543 -38.73 10.05 10.68
N VAL A 544 -38.88 10.15 9.36
CA VAL A 544 -40.07 9.68 8.64
C VAL A 544 -39.65 8.84 7.44
N THR A 545 -40.28 7.67 7.24
CA THR A 545 -40.05 6.78 6.08
C THR A 545 -41.39 6.31 5.51
N GLY A 546 -41.37 5.80 4.27
CA GLY A 546 -42.60 5.45 3.54
C GLY A 546 -43.22 6.67 2.86
N LEU A 547 -42.40 7.69 2.55
CA LEU A 547 -42.85 8.89 1.87
C LEU A 547 -42.92 8.65 0.37
N ALA A 548 -43.96 9.21 -0.26
CA ALA A 548 -44.02 9.39 -1.70
C ALA A 548 -42.85 10.29 -2.09
N GLY A 549 -41.80 9.68 -2.65
CA GLY A 549 -40.68 10.44 -3.15
C GLY A 549 -41.16 11.51 -4.13
N GLN A 550 -40.58 12.71 -4.04
CA GLN A 550 -40.63 13.63 -5.15
C GLN A 550 -39.87 12.92 -6.28
N ALA A 551 -40.41 12.89 -7.50
CA ALA A 551 -39.59 12.45 -8.63
C ALA A 551 -38.38 13.39 -8.66
N GLU A 552 -37.20 12.90 -8.28
CA GLU A 552 -35.98 13.66 -8.47
C GLU A 552 -35.83 13.83 -9.98
N GLU A 553 -36.16 15.02 -10.46
CA GLU A 553 -35.83 15.43 -11.81
C GLU A 553 -34.32 15.43 -11.87
N CYS A 554 -33.74 14.42 -12.51
CA CYS A 554 -32.32 14.38 -12.72
C CYS A 554 -31.92 15.63 -13.52
N VAL A 555 -31.20 16.54 -12.87
CA VAL A 555 -30.58 17.69 -13.53
C VAL A 555 -29.12 17.34 -13.71
N ALA A 556 -28.72 17.12 -14.97
CA ALA A 556 -27.35 16.74 -15.30
C ALA A 556 -26.36 17.88 -15.00
N THR A 557 -25.89 17.96 -13.75
CA THR A 557 -24.81 18.85 -13.31
C THR A 557 -23.49 18.11 -13.30
N THR A 558 -22.38 18.79 -13.62
CA THR A 558 -21.06 18.14 -13.63
C THR A 558 -20.70 17.72 -12.20
N PRO A 559 -20.36 16.45 -11.95
CA PRO A 559 -19.93 15.99 -10.63
C PRO A 559 -18.74 16.79 -10.12
N THR A 560 -18.61 16.94 -8.80
CA THR A 560 -17.49 17.64 -8.15
C THR A 560 -16.58 16.65 -7.42
N SER A 561 -15.41 17.13 -7.00
CA SER A 561 -14.49 16.35 -6.16
C SER A 561 -14.05 15.00 -6.74
N LEU A 562 -13.88 14.93 -8.08
CA LEU A 562 -13.22 13.75 -8.69
C LEU A 562 -11.83 13.60 -8.08
N SER A 563 -11.55 12.42 -7.53
CA SER A 563 -10.30 12.10 -6.86
C SER A 563 -9.85 10.70 -7.25
N ILE A 564 -8.52 10.53 -7.38
CA ILE A 564 -7.90 9.23 -7.67
C ILE A 564 -7.04 8.80 -6.47
N GLY A 565 -7.17 7.53 -6.06
CA GLY A 565 -6.40 6.93 -4.98
C GLY A 565 -6.20 5.42 -5.17
N GLN A 566 -5.59 4.75 -4.19
CA GLN A 566 -5.33 3.30 -4.23
C GLN A 566 -4.71 2.82 -5.56
N VAL A 567 -3.71 3.56 -6.03
CA VAL A 567 -3.07 3.27 -7.31
C VAL A 567 -2.10 2.11 -7.15
N THR A 568 -2.28 1.05 -7.93
CA THR A 568 -1.37 -0.10 -8.05
C THR A 568 -0.73 -0.09 -9.44
N ASP A 569 0.04 -1.14 -9.76
CA ASP A 569 0.57 -1.37 -11.10
C ASP A 569 -0.52 -1.65 -12.16
N LYS A 570 -1.65 -2.24 -11.74
CA LYS A 570 -2.74 -2.65 -12.65
C LYS A 570 -4.09 -2.00 -12.38
N SER A 571 -4.20 -1.13 -11.38
CA SER A 571 -5.48 -0.55 -10.98
C SER A 571 -5.37 0.84 -10.35
N ALA A 572 -6.49 1.56 -10.31
CA ALA A 572 -6.65 2.79 -9.55
C ALA A 572 -8.12 2.99 -9.15
N PHE A 573 -8.36 3.66 -8.03
CA PHE A 573 -9.70 3.94 -7.53
C PHE A 573 -10.09 5.39 -7.80
N ALA A 574 -11.23 5.60 -8.47
CA ALA A 574 -11.80 6.92 -8.73
C ALA A 574 -13.09 7.13 -7.93
N SER A 575 -13.26 8.30 -7.31
CA SER A 575 -14.49 8.70 -6.59
C SER A 575 -14.87 10.16 -6.83
N TRP A 576 -16.16 10.49 -6.79
CA TRP A 576 -16.72 11.83 -7.04
C TRP A 576 -17.99 12.09 -6.22
N SER A 577 -18.52 13.32 -6.25
CA SER A 577 -19.76 13.69 -5.56
C SER A 577 -21.01 13.18 -6.28
N SER A 578 -22.07 12.83 -5.53
CA SER A 578 -23.36 12.46 -6.11
C SER A 578 -24.04 13.63 -6.84
N VAL A 579 -24.84 13.29 -7.85
CA VAL A 579 -25.81 14.14 -8.54
C VAL A 579 -27.15 13.43 -8.48
N GLY A 580 -28.15 14.09 -7.91
CA GLY A 580 -29.49 13.53 -7.69
C GLY A 580 -30.10 12.91 -8.96
N GLY A 581 -30.64 11.70 -8.84
CA GLY A 581 -31.28 10.94 -9.91
C GLY A 581 -30.37 10.53 -11.09
N ALA A 582 -29.06 10.77 -11.02
CA ALA A 582 -28.14 10.53 -12.13
C ALA A 582 -27.35 9.21 -11.99
N SER A 583 -27.14 8.55 -13.13
CA SER A 583 -26.02 7.62 -13.36
C SER A 583 -24.79 8.41 -13.85
N TYR A 584 -23.66 7.75 -14.10
CA TYR A 584 -22.43 8.41 -14.53
C TYR A 584 -21.78 7.71 -15.73
N ASP A 585 -21.16 8.48 -16.61
CA ASP A 585 -20.20 7.97 -17.58
C ASP A 585 -18.80 8.37 -17.09
N LEU A 586 -18.02 7.40 -16.62
CA LEU A 586 -16.60 7.58 -16.32
C LEU A 586 -15.77 7.23 -17.55
N ARG A 587 -14.69 7.99 -17.81
CA ARG A 587 -13.72 7.65 -18.84
C ARG A 587 -12.30 7.82 -18.36
N TYR A 588 -11.42 6.96 -18.87
CA TYR A 588 -9.98 7.00 -18.58
C TYR A 588 -9.15 6.61 -19.80
N ARG A 589 -7.89 7.05 -19.85
CA ARG A 589 -6.92 6.69 -20.91
C ARG A 589 -5.49 6.85 -20.43
N PRO A 590 -4.51 6.12 -21.01
CA PRO A 590 -3.12 6.53 -20.93
C PRO A 590 -2.98 7.98 -21.43
N THR A 591 -2.06 8.77 -20.86
CA THR A 591 -1.87 10.17 -21.26
C THR A 591 -1.62 10.27 -22.77
N GLY A 592 -2.48 11.02 -23.47
CA GLY A 592 -2.43 11.14 -24.94
C GLY A 592 -3.05 9.97 -25.74
N GLY A 593 -3.54 8.92 -25.07
CA GLY A 593 -4.15 7.73 -25.67
C GLY A 593 -5.65 7.85 -26.02
N ALA A 594 -6.26 6.69 -26.29
CA ALA A 594 -7.69 6.57 -26.56
C ALA A 594 -8.50 6.40 -25.27
N TRP A 595 -9.68 7.04 -25.19
CA TRP A 595 -10.58 6.94 -24.04
C TRP A 595 -11.30 5.59 -23.97
N THR A 596 -11.17 4.93 -22.83
CA THR A 596 -12.06 3.86 -22.38
C THR A 596 -13.20 4.49 -21.57
N SER A 597 -14.45 4.12 -21.83
CA SER A 597 -15.63 4.66 -21.13
C SER A 597 -16.42 3.55 -20.44
N VAL A 598 -16.93 3.84 -19.24
CA VAL A 598 -17.67 2.92 -18.38
C VAL A 598 -18.89 3.62 -17.82
N SER A 599 -20.05 2.98 -17.92
CA SER A 599 -21.28 3.42 -17.25
C SER A 599 -21.24 2.97 -15.78
N VAL A 600 -21.49 3.89 -14.86
CA VAL A 600 -21.39 3.67 -13.41
C VAL A 600 -22.69 4.14 -12.75
N SER A 601 -23.28 3.31 -11.89
CA SER A 601 -24.51 3.66 -11.16
C SER A 601 -24.27 4.28 -9.78
N GLY A 602 -23.04 4.21 -9.26
CA GLY A 602 -22.61 4.81 -8.00
C GLY A 602 -21.64 5.97 -8.20
N THR A 603 -21.08 6.48 -7.10
CA THR A 603 -20.18 7.65 -7.06
C THR A 603 -18.69 7.29 -7.08
N SER A 604 -18.36 6.06 -7.44
CA SER A 604 -16.97 5.59 -7.51
C SER A 604 -16.82 4.41 -8.47
N TYR A 605 -15.57 4.17 -8.88
CA TYR A 605 -15.22 3.07 -9.77
C TYR A 605 -13.76 2.67 -9.61
N THR A 606 -13.47 1.36 -9.61
CA THR A 606 -12.09 0.85 -9.66
C THR A 606 -11.71 0.59 -11.11
N LEU A 607 -10.75 1.35 -11.62
CA LEU A 607 -10.10 1.12 -12.90
C LEU A 607 -9.20 -0.12 -12.76
N THR A 608 -9.31 -1.07 -13.67
CA THR A 608 -8.53 -2.32 -13.67
C THR A 608 -7.86 -2.55 -15.02
N ALA A 609 -6.99 -3.56 -15.10
CA ALA A 609 -6.23 -3.90 -16.31
C ALA A 609 -5.44 -2.71 -16.88
N LEU A 610 -4.91 -1.86 -15.99
CA LEU A 610 -4.02 -0.77 -16.35
C LEU A 610 -2.61 -1.34 -16.63
N ALA A 611 -1.86 -0.65 -17.47
CA ALA A 611 -0.45 -0.95 -17.68
C ALA A 611 0.36 -0.39 -16.49
N ALA A 612 1.37 -1.13 -16.04
CA ALA A 612 2.30 -0.68 -15.01
C ALA A 612 3.10 0.55 -15.49
N ASN A 613 3.58 1.36 -14.55
CA ASN A 613 4.40 2.55 -14.80
C ASN A 613 3.85 3.48 -15.91
N THR A 614 2.53 3.64 -15.97
CA THR A 614 1.84 4.37 -17.05
C THR A 614 1.01 5.49 -16.46
N SER A 615 1.17 6.70 -16.99
CA SER A 615 0.33 7.84 -16.62
C SER A 615 -1.03 7.77 -17.31
N TYR A 616 -2.09 8.04 -16.56
CA TYR A 616 -3.48 8.02 -16.99
C TYR A 616 -4.18 9.36 -16.73
N GLU A 617 -5.14 9.68 -17.59
CA GLU A 617 -6.10 10.77 -17.45
C GLU A 617 -7.50 10.19 -17.16
N VAL A 618 -8.26 10.80 -16.25
CA VAL A 618 -9.60 10.37 -15.84
C VAL A 618 -10.57 11.54 -15.81
N GLN A 619 -11.81 11.28 -16.25
CA GLN A 619 -12.92 12.22 -16.15
C GLN A 619 -14.24 11.49 -15.89
N VAL A 620 -15.20 12.18 -15.27
CA VAL A 620 -16.56 11.67 -15.07
C VAL A 620 -17.60 12.70 -15.45
N ARG A 621 -18.78 12.27 -15.88
CA ARG A 621 -19.97 13.12 -16.03
C ARG A 621 -21.20 12.41 -15.50
N SER A 622 -22.19 13.17 -15.07
CA SER A 622 -23.53 12.67 -14.75
C SER A 622 -24.37 12.43 -16.01
N LYS A 623 -25.29 11.47 -15.92
CA LYS A 623 -26.20 11.03 -16.98
C LYS A 623 -27.56 10.66 -16.39
N CYS A 624 -28.58 11.37 -16.81
CA CYS A 624 -29.96 11.15 -16.44
C CYS A 624 -30.59 9.98 -17.20
N THR A 625 -31.71 9.46 -16.67
CA THR A 625 -32.44 8.31 -17.22
C THR A 625 -33.05 8.59 -18.60
N ASP A 626 -33.34 9.85 -18.91
CA ASP A 626 -33.75 10.33 -20.24
C ASP A 626 -32.59 10.41 -21.26
N GLY A 627 -31.36 10.14 -20.80
CA GLY A 627 -30.14 10.20 -21.59
C GLY A 627 -29.42 11.55 -21.58
N THR A 628 -29.94 12.57 -20.89
CA THR A 628 -29.30 13.89 -20.76
C THR A 628 -28.01 13.78 -19.94
N THR A 629 -26.92 14.40 -20.39
CA THR A 629 -25.60 14.33 -19.72
C THR A 629 -25.03 15.71 -19.41
N SER A 630 -24.26 15.81 -18.33
CA SER A 630 -23.45 17.01 -18.04
C SER A 630 -22.15 17.05 -18.85
N SER A 631 -21.41 18.16 -18.73
CA SER A 631 -20.01 18.20 -19.12
C SER A 631 -19.17 17.27 -18.24
N TYR A 632 -18.10 16.70 -18.81
CA TYR A 632 -17.09 15.99 -18.03
C TYR A 632 -16.40 16.95 -17.03
N THR A 633 -15.95 16.40 -15.89
CA THR A 633 -15.05 17.06 -14.94
C THR A 633 -13.76 17.56 -15.60
N SER A 634 -12.97 18.36 -14.89
CA SER A 634 -11.55 18.52 -15.22
C SER A 634 -10.85 17.17 -15.29
N ILE A 635 -9.77 17.10 -16.10
CA ILE A 635 -8.92 15.91 -16.17
C ILE A 635 -8.17 15.80 -14.86
N GLU A 636 -8.34 14.66 -14.19
CA GLU A 636 -7.46 14.22 -13.10
C GLU A 636 -6.44 13.24 -13.65
N THR A 637 -5.20 13.29 -13.14
CA THR A 637 -4.10 12.44 -13.62
C THR A 637 -3.51 11.60 -12.51
N PHE A 638 -3.11 10.36 -12.82
CA PHE A 638 -2.36 9.49 -11.92
C PHE A 638 -1.35 8.62 -12.69
N THR A 639 -0.38 8.01 -12.02
CA THR A 639 0.58 7.08 -12.63
C THR A 639 0.58 5.76 -11.87
N THR A 640 0.37 4.64 -12.56
CA THR A 640 0.44 3.29 -11.97
C THR A 640 1.85 2.96 -11.46
N SER A 641 1.93 2.13 -10.43
CA SER A 641 3.21 1.69 -9.84
C SER A 641 3.93 0.67 -10.74
N ASP A 642 5.18 0.35 -10.42
CA ASP A 642 5.90 -0.78 -11.02
C ASP A 642 5.34 -2.12 -10.51
N THR A 643 5.40 -3.17 -11.33
CA THR A 643 5.05 -4.54 -10.92
C THR A 643 6.17 -5.11 -10.06
N ILE A 644 5.87 -5.52 -8.81
CA ILE A 644 6.82 -6.16 -7.90
C ILE A 644 6.53 -7.67 -7.89
N ILE A 645 7.51 -8.48 -8.28
CA ILE A 645 7.45 -9.95 -8.29
C ILE A 645 8.23 -10.49 -7.08
N GLU A 646 7.62 -11.31 -6.22
CA GLU A 646 8.23 -11.85 -4.99
C GLU A 646 8.30 -13.39 -5.03
N TYR A 647 9.52 -13.94 -5.02
CA TYR A 647 9.78 -15.39 -5.07
C TYR A 647 9.83 -16.02 -3.67
N CYS A 648 9.49 -17.31 -3.58
CA CYS A 648 9.58 -18.07 -2.33
C CYS A 648 11.03 -18.13 -1.79
N ALA A 649 11.21 -18.23 -0.46
CA ALA A 649 12.52 -18.38 0.16
C ALA A 649 13.12 -19.78 -0.07
N SER A 650 14.44 -19.85 -0.30
CA SER A 650 15.20 -21.10 -0.46
C SER A 650 16.64 -20.90 0.00
N ASN A 651 17.21 -21.81 0.79
CA ASN A 651 18.59 -21.68 1.30
C ASN A 651 19.17 -22.98 1.88
N GLY A 652 20.50 -23.11 1.88
CA GLY A 652 21.20 -24.05 2.76
C GLY A 652 21.41 -23.48 4.18
N ASN A 653 21.34 -24.30 5.21
CA ASN A 653 21.59 -23.87 6.60
C ASN A 653 23.08 -23.90 6.97
N SER A 654 23.91 -24.61 6.21
CA SER A 654 25.35 -24.69 6.42
C SER A 654 26.09 -24.82 5.10
N VAL A 655 27.05 -23.92 4.90
CA VAL A 655 28.00 -23.90 3.77
C VAL A 655 29.43 -24.20 4.23
N SER A 656 29.58 -24.67 5.47
CA SER A 656 30.88 -24.92 6.11
C SER A 656 31.70 -25.98 5.39
N ASP A 657 31.01 -27.02 4.92
CA ASP A 657 31.61 -28.23 4.37
C ASP A 657 31.55 -28.23 2.84
N GLU A 658 30.46 -27.71 2.27
CA GLU A 658 30.23 -27.59 0.82
C GLU A 658 29.41 -26.36 0.46
N TYR A 659 29.64 -25.81 -0.73
CA TYR A 659 28.89 -24.68 -1.29
C TYR A 659 29.03 -24.63 -2.83
N ILE A 660 28.22 -23.81 -3.50
CA ILE A 660 28.31 -23.59 -4.94
C ILE A 660 29.48 -22.64 -5.19
N GLY A 661 30.53 -23.10 -5.87
CA GLY A 661 31.69 -22.26 -6.18
C GLY A 661 31.67 -21.62 -7.57
N ASN A 662 30.82 -22.11 -8.48
CA ASN A 662 30.60 -21.47 -9.76
C ASN A 662 29.27 -21.90 -10.40
N VAL A 663 28.56 -20.95 -10.99
CA VAL A 663 27.42 -21.17 -11.90
C VAL A 663 27.75 -20.57 -13.26
N SER A 664 27.60 -21.37 -14.33
CA SER A 664 27.79 -20.91 -15.71
C SER A 664 26.64 -21.31 -16.64
N ILE A 665 26.06 -20.32 -17.31
CA ILE A 665 25.03 -20.44 -18.35
C ILE A 665 25.02 -19.18 -19.23
N GLY A 666 25.14 -19.36 -20.55
CA GLY A 666 25.25 -18.21 -21.47
C GLY A 666 26.42 -17.30 -21.09
N SER A 667 26.13 -16.02 -20.83
CA SER A 667 27.05 -15.00 -20.32
C SER A 667 27.23 -15.02 -18.79
N ILE A 668 26.37 -15.72 -18.03
CA ILE A 668 26.61 -15.93 -16.60
C ILE A 668 27.79 -16.88 -16.46
N ASN A 669 28.84 -16.42 -15.78
CA ASN A 669 29.96 -17.24 -15.31
C ASN A 669 30.40 -16.67 -13.95
N ASN A 670 29.63 -16.98 -12.91
CA ASN A 670 29.77 -16.37 -11.60
C ASN A 670 30.50 -17.32 -10.66
N SER A 671 31.75 -16.99 -10.31
CA SER A 671 32.53 -17.73 -9.30
C SER A 671 32.35 -17.10 -7.93
N THR A 672 31.85 -17.90 -6.99
CA THR A 672 31.37 -17.44 -5.69
C THR A 672 32.08 -18.16 -4.56
N GLY A 673 32.11 -17.51 -3.40
CA GLY A 673 32.47 -18.13 -2.12
C GLY A 673 31.21 -18.46 -1.33
N ALA A 674 31.34 -19.31 -0.31
CA ALA A 674 30.25 -19.72 0.56
C ALA A 674 29.39 -18.55 1.07
N SER A 675 28.13 -18.46 0.63
CA SER A 675 27.20 -17.45 1.13
C SER A 675 26.86 -17.72 2.59
N ALA A 676 27.06 -16.73 3.47
CA ALA A 676 26.97 -16.90 4.92
C ALA A 676 25.61 -17.42 5.43
N SER A 677 24.54 -17.28 4.63
CA SER A 677 23.18 -17.79 4.91
C SER A 677 22.77 -19.00 4.04
N GLY A 678 23.71 -19.57 3.26
CA GLY A 678 23.46 -20.59 2.24
C GLY A 678 22.49 -20.15 1.14
N TYR A 679 22.35 -18.83 0.95
CA TYR A 679 21.62 -18.20 -0.13
C TYR A 679 22.43 -17.00 -0.65
N GLY A 680 22.73 -16.99 -1.94
CA GLY A 680 23.36 -15.89 -2.66
C GLY A 680 22.38 -15.22 -3.62
N ASP A 681 22.21 -13.90 -3.48
CA ASP A 681 21.43 -13.09 -4.42
C ASP A 681 22.36 -12.47 -5.46
N TYR A 682 22.34 -13.00 -6.67
CA TYR A 682 23.12 -12.55 -7.81
C TYR A 682 22.23 -12.03 -8.94
N THR A 683 21.08 -11.45 -8.56
CA THR A 683 20.04 -11.09 -9.52
C THR A 683 20.36 -9.82 -10.31
N SER A 684 21.46 -9.16 -9.98
CA SER A 684 22.13 -8.15 -10.81
C SER A 684 22.95 -8.74 -11.97
N ILE A 685 23.23 -10.06 -11.95
CA ILE A 685 23.94 -10.77 -13.02
C ILE A 685 22.89 -11.44 -13.92
N SER A 686 23.04 -11.27 -15.24
CA SER A 686 22.07 -11.83 -16.19
C SER A 686 22.65 -12.43 -17.46
N THR A 687 21.83 -13.22 -18.13
CA THR A 687 22.09 -13.72 -19.49
C THR A 687 20.82 -13.77 -20.32
N GLN A 688 20.97 -13.72 -21.64
CA GLN A 688 19.87 -13.84 -22.60
C GLN A 688 19.62 -15.31 -22.97
N LEU A 689 18.34 -15.69 -23.01
CA LEU A 689 17.88 -17.04 -23.34
C LEU A 689 16.73 -16.96 -24.37
N PRO A 690 16.97 -17.27 -25.65
CA PRO A 690 15.91 -17.24 -26.64
C PRO A 690 14.96 -18.41 -26.56
N LYS A 691 13.71 -18.11 -26.88
CA LYS A 691 12.64 -19.10 -27.02
C LYS A 691 13.02 -20.20 -28.01
N GLY A 692 12.72 -21.44 -27.67
CA GLY A 692 12.92 -22.61 -28.53
C GLY A 692 14.36 -23.13 -28.62
N GLN A 693 15.34 -22.41 -28.05
CA GLN A 693 16.76 -22.79 -28.10
C GLN A 693 17.19 -23.61 -26.89
N SER A 694 18.21 -24.45 -27.09
CA SER A 694 18.80 -25.23 -26.00
C SER A 694 19.97 -24.49 -25.33
N SER A 695 19.96 -24.45 -24.00
CA SER A 695 21.01 -23.86 -23.18
C SER A 695 21.61 -24.90 -22.25
N THR A 696 22.90 -24.75 -21.93
CA THR A 696 23.63 -25.64 -21.02
C THR A 696 24.01 -24.88 -19.75
N ILE A 697 23.66 -25.46 -18.60
CA ILE A 697 24.01 -24.98 -17.26
C ILE A 697 25.14 -25.86 -16.70
N SER A 698 26.09 -25.22 -16.01
CA SER A 698 27.21 -25.85 -15.32
C SER A 698 27.29 -25.33 -13.89
N VAL A 699 27.27 -26.22 -12.91
CA VAL A 699 27.33 -25.87 -11.47
C VAL A 699 28.52 -26.59 -10.84
N SER A 700 29.47 -25.85 -10.28
CA SER A 700 30.69 -26.40 -9.68
C SER A 700 30.60 -26.38 -8.16
N PRO A 701 30.51 -27.53 -7.47
CA PRO A 701 30.61 -27.59 -6.01
C PRO A 701 32.05 -27.31 -5.54
N VAL A 702 32.17 -26.70 -4.36
CA VAL A 702 33.43 -26.61 -3.60
C VAL A 702 33.25 -27.31 -2.26
N TRP A 703 34.16 -28.22 -1.92
CA TRP A 703 34.23 -28.86 -0.60
C TRP A 703 35.45 -28.37 0.18
N THR A 704 35.24 -27.96 1.44
CA THR A 704 36.33 -27.47 2.31
C THR A 704 37.12 -28.60 2.97
N GLY A 705 36.59 -29.84 2.90
CA GLY A 705 37.19 -31.04 3.48
C GLY A 705 36.83 -32.32 2.70
N THR A 706 35.99 -33.17 3.30
CA THR A 706 35.52 -34.41 2.65
C THR A 706 34.65 -34.09 1.45
N GLN A 707 34.85 -34.78 0.33
CA GLN A 707 33.96 -34.68 -0.83
C GLN A 707 32.66 -35.44 -0.55
N TYR A 708 31.54 -34.74 -0.57
CA TYR A 708 30.20 -35.28 -0.36
C TYR A 708 29.43 -35.38 -1.68
N ASN A 709 28.38 -36.21 -1.70
CA ASN A 709 27.49 -36.30 -2.86
C ASN A 709 26.49 -35.16 -2.81
N GLU A 710 26.47 -34.30 -3.83
CA GLU A 710 25.57 -33.15 -3.95
C GLU A 710 24.53 -33.36 -5.05
N GLY A 711 23.26 -33.10 -4.74
CA GLY A 711 22.17 -33.05 -5.71
C GLY A 711 21.89 -31.62 -6.17
N TYR A 712 21.42 -31.46 -7.41
CA TYR A 712 21.26 -30.16 -8.06
C TYR A 712 19.86 -30.00 -8.64
N SER A 713 19.35 -28.76 -8.63
CA SER A 713 18.15 -28.37 -9.37
C SER A 713 18.25 -26.92 -9.83
N VAL A 714 17.69 -26.62 -10.99
CA VAL A 714 17.65 -25.27 -11.57
C VAL A 714 16.24 -24.98 -12.06
N TRP A 715 15.72 -23.79 -11.73
CA TRP A 715 14.42 -23.30 -12.16
C TRP A 715 14.51 -21.97 -12.89
N ILE A 716 13.61 -21.72 -13.84
CA ILE A 716 13.40 -20.44 -14.51
C ILE A 716 11.90 -20.16 -14.56
N ASP A 717 11.49 -19.00 -14.05
CA ASP A 717 10.10 -18.51 -14.05
C ASP A 717 9.76 -18.00 -15.46
N PHE A 718 9.28 -18.88 -16.34
CA PHE A 718 9.09 -18.53 -17.76
C PHE A 718 7.82 -17.71 -17.99
N ASN A 719 6.88 -17.72 -17.05
CA ASN A 719 5.61 -17.02 -17.17
C ASN A 719 5.61 -15.67 -16.42
N GLN A 720 6.70 -15.33 -15.72
CA GLN A 720 6.92 -14.09 -14.97
C GLN A 720 5.86 -13.85 -13.89
N ASP A 721 5.37 -14.90 -13.23
CA ASP A 721 4.34 -14.79 -12.20
C ASP A 721 4.87 -14.80 -10.75
N GLY A 722 6.18 -15.04 -10.58
CA GLY A 722 6.84 -14.99 -9.29
C GLY A 722 6.91 -16.31 -8.54
N ASP A 723 6.55 -17.42 -9.16
CA ASP A 723 6.80 -18.76 -8.61
C ASP A 723 7.60 -19.68 -9.58
N PHE A 724 7.81 -20.93 -9.17
CA PHE A 724 8.54 -21.95 -9.93
C PHE A 724 7.77 -23.28 -9.98
N ASP A 725 6.47 -23.24 -9.65
CA ASP A 725 5.64 -24.44 -9.46
C ASP A 725 5.06 -24.95 -10.79
N ASP A 726 5.21 -24.16 -11.86
CA ASP A 726 4.64 -24.47 -13.16
C ASP A 726 5.41 -25.57 -13.92
N SER A 727 4.65 -26.26 -14.77
CA SER A 727 5.19 -27.33 -15.59
C SER A 727 6.16 -26.77 -16.63
N GLY A 728 7.43 -27.18 -16.53
CA GLY A 728 8.51 -26.77 -17.44
C GLY A 728 9.47 -25.74 -16.85
N GLU A 729 9.19 -25.23 -15.65
CA GLU A 729 10.05 -24.24 -14.98
C GLU A 729 11.21 -24.85 -14.24
N GLN A 730 11.10 -26.09 -13.75
CA GLN A 730 12.27 -26.88 -13.33
C GLN A 730 13.05 -27.35 -14.58
N VAL A 731 13.96 -26.51 -15.05
CA VAL A 731 14.68 -26.73 -16.30
C VAL A 731 15.73 -27.84 -16.21
N TRP A 732 16.31 -28.07 -15.03
CA TRP A 732 17.30 -29.13 -14.84
C TRP A 732 17.30 -29.68 -13.42
N THR A 733 17.61 -30.98 -13.28
CA THR A 733 17.85 -31.62 -11.98
C THR A 733 18.84 -32.78 -12.12
N LYS A 734 19.59 -33.06 -11.05
CA LYS A 734 20.57 -34.15 -10.98
C LYS A 734 20.61 -34.77 -9.59
N ALA A 735 20.60 -36.10 -9.53
CA ALA A 735 20.72 -36.86 -8.29
C ALA A 735 22.12 -36.69 -7.66
N ALA A 736 22.21 -36.95 -6.35
CA ALA A 736 23.40 -36.66 -5.56
C ALA A 736 24.68 -37.37 -6.09
N SER A 737 25.73 -36.60 -6.39
CA SER A 737 27.00 -37.08 -6.98
C SER A 737 28.17 -36.18 -6.58
N GLN A 738 29.42 -36.63 -6.83
CA GLN A 738 30.63 -35.83 -6.62
C GLN A 738 31.10 -35.11 -7.91
N ASP A 739 30.21 -34.93 -8.88
CA ASP A 739 30.57 -34.34 -10.18
C ASP A 739 30.91 -32.84 -10.03
N SER A 740 32.04 -32.41 -10.59
CA SER A 740 32.48 -31.01 -10.58
C SER A 740 33.19 -30.66 -11.90
N PRO A 741 32.59 -29.83 -12.78
CA PRO A 741 31.22 -29.30 -12.66
C PRO A 741 30.14 -30.37 -12.90
N ALA A 742 28.99 -30.19 -12.27
CA ALA A 742 27.75 -30.86 -12.63
C ALA A 742 27.06 -30.09 -13.78
N THR A 743 26.91 -30.73 -14.94
CA THR A 743 26.38 -30.08 -16.15
C THR A 743 25.03 -30.67 -16.59
N GLY A 744 24.21 -29.82 -17.23
CA GLY A 744 22.90 -30.17 -17.77
C GLY A 744 22.46 -29.27 -18.91
N SER A 745 21.61 -29.76 -19.80
CA SER A 745 21.03 -28.97 -20.90
C SER A 745 19.51 -28.95 -20.81
N PHE A 746 18.90 -27.82 -21.16
CA PHE A 746 17.45 -27.65 -21.26
C PHE A 746 17.09 -26.83 -22.50
N THR A 747 15.80 -26.72 -22.80
CA THR A 747 15.29 -25.89 -23.91
C THR A 747 14.32 -24.86 -23.35
N VAL A 748 14.50 -23.60 -23.72
CA VAL A 748 13.59 -22.51 -23.34
C VAL A 748 12.23 -22.74 -24.04
N PRO A 749 11.11 -22.84 -23.31
CA PRO A 749 9.81 -23.04 -23.93
C PRO A 749 9.48 -21.93 -24.94
N SER A 750 8.91 -22.30 -26.10
CA SER A 750 8.43 -21.31 -27.07
C SER A 750 7.28 -20.43 -26.53
N THR A 751 6.66 -20.87 -25.43
CA THR A 751 5.58 -20.18 -24.72
C THR A 751 6.05 -19.23 -23.62
N ALA A 752 7.37 -19.14 -23.35
CA ALA A 752 7.89 -18.23 -22.33
C ALA A 752 7.52 -16.77 -22.64
N LEU A 753 7.30 -15.94 -21.62
CA LEU A 753 7.09 -14.50 -21.78
C LEU A 753 8.44 -13.81 -22.01
N GLU A 754 8.47 -12.83 -22.93
CA GLU A 754 9.67 -12.01 -23.18
C GLU A 754 9.96 -11.05 -22.03
N GLY A 755 11.23 -10.74 -21.81
CA GLY A 755 11.70 -9.85 -20.75
C GLY A 755 12.44 -10.59 -19.63
N THR A 756 12.82 -9.83 -18.60
CA THR A 756 13.63 -10.33 -17.48
C THR A 756 12.80 -11.17 -16.52
N THR A 757 13.35 -12.30 -16.09
CA THR A 757 12.76 -13.19 -15.09
C THR A 757 13.84 -13.82 -14.20
N ARG A 758 13.44 -14.54 -13.15
CA ARG A 758 14.35 -15.18 -12.19
C ARG A 758 14.77 -16.57 -12.64
N MET A 759 16.05 -16.87 -12.47
CA MET A 759 16.59 -18.22 -12.45
C MET A 759 17.10 -18.55 -11.06
N ARG A 760 16.78 -19.74 -10.54
CA ARG A 760 17.25 -20.25 -9.26
C ARG A 760 18.10 -21.48 -9.45
N VAL A 761 19.29 -21.53 -8.85
CA VAL A 761 20.21 -22.68 -8.83
C VAL A 761 20.35 -23.18 -7.40
N SER A 762 20.14 -24.47 -7.16
CA SER A 762 20.23 -25.04 -5.82
C SER A 762 21.07 -26.32 -5.79
N MET A 763 21.93 -26.43 -4.78
CA MET A 763 22.80 -27.58 -4.50
C MET A 763 22.58 -28.06 -3.07
N LYS A 764 22.37 -29.37 -2.88
CA LYS A 764 21.99 -29.95 -1.58
C LYS A 764 22.69 -31.29 -1.31
N TYR A 765 23.17 -31.45 -0.08
CA TYR A 765 23.79 -32.70 0.37
C TYR A 765 22.85 -33.90 0.29
N ASN A 766 23.29 -34.92 -0.44
CA ASN A 766 22.70 -36.26 -0.52
C ASN A 766 21.19 -36.28 -0.88
N GLY A 767 20.72 -35.26 -1.60
CA GLY A 767 19.32 -35.15 -2.00
C GLY A 767 19.11 -34.11 -3.10
N ILE A 768 18.05 -34.28 -3.88
CA ILE A 768 17.64 -33.29 -4.88
C ILE A 768 16.91 -32.15 -4.15
N PRO A 769 17.30 -30.88 -4.36
CA PRO A 769 16.61 -29.74 -3.76
C PRO A 769 15.31 -29.42 -4.50
N THR A 770 14.33 -28.84 -3.80
CA THR A 770 13.13 -28.21 -4.39
C THR A 770 13.24 -26.68 -4.42
N ALA A 771 12.41 -26.00 -5.23
CA ALA A 771 12.56 -24.56 -5.51
C ALA A 771 12.42 -23.69 -4.26
N CYS A 772 11.57 -24.11 -3.31
CA CYS A 772 11.19 -23.38 -2.10
C CYS A 772 11.55 -24.19 -0.83
N GLU A 773 12.83 -24.49 -0.63
CA GLU A 773 13.29 -25.37 0.47
C GLU A 773 14.42 -24.74 1.29
N SER A 774 14.40 -24.98 2.61
CA SER A 774 15.59 -24.82 3.45
C SER A 774 16.16 -26.20 3.81
N PHE A 775 17.41 -26.49 3.46
CA PHE A 775 18.05 -27.79 3.70
C PHE A 775 19.31 -27.68 4.57
N SER A 776 19.75 -28.78 5.18
CA SER A 776 20.79 -28.74 6.21
C SER A 776 22.17 -28.31 5.70
N TYR A 777 22.59 -28.79 4.53
CA TYR A 777 23.92 -28.53 3.97
C TYR A 777 23.85 -28.33 2.45
N GLY A 778 24.56 -27.33 1.95
CA GLY A 778 24.57 -26.88 0.56
C GLY A 778 24.24 -25.39 0.41
N GLU A 779 23.88 -24.94 -0.80
CA GLU A 779 23.66 -23.52 -1.12
C GLU A 779 22.61 -23.33 -2.21
N VAL A 780 22.00 -22.13 -2.23
CA VAL A 780 21.08 -21.66 -3.28
C VAL A 780 21.59 -20.34 -3.82
N GLU A 781 21.51 -20.14 -5.13
CA GLU A 781 21.88 -18.90 -5.80
C GLU A 781 20.79 -18.46 -6.78
N ASP A 782 20.39 -17.19 -6.73
CA ASP A 782 19.40 -16.60 -7.65
C ASP A 782 20.07 -15.64 -8.64
N TYR A 783 19.65 -15.70 -9.91
CA TYR A 783 20.15 -14.91 -11.03
C TYR A 783 18.98 -14.32 -11.83
N THR A 784 19.24 -13.32 -12.66
CA THR A 784 18.25 -12.84 -13.65
C THR A 784 18.53 -13.47 -15.01
N VAL A 785 17.51 -13.83 -15.78
CA VAL A 785 17.65 -14.22 -17.19
C VAL A 785 16.68 -13.38 -18.02
N GLU A 786 17.08 -12.98 -19.22
CA GLU A 786 16.24 -12.23 -20.16
C GLU A 786 15.76 -13.17 -21.26
N ILE A 787 14.45 -13.41 -21.32
CA ILE A 787 13.85 -14.22 -22.38
C ILE A 787 13.64 -13.33 -23.61
N ILE A 788 14.21 -13.74 -24.73
CA ILE A 788 14.13 -13.00 -26.01
C ILE A 788 13.45 -13.85 -27.11
N PRO A 789 12.93 -13.23 -28.20
CA PRO A 789 12.26 -13.96 -29.28
C PRO A 789 13.10 -15.07 -29.91
N ASP A 790 12.45 -16.11 -30.46
CA ASP A 790 13.11 -17.15 -31.28
C ASP A 790 13.64 -16.49 -32.56
N ASP A 791 14.97 -16.44 -32.70
CA ASP A 791 15.64 -15.84 -33.85
C ASP A 791 15.67 -16.76 -35.08
N GLY A 792 15.12 -17.97 -34.99
CA GLY A 792 15.04 -18.93 -36.09
C GLY A 792 16.39 -19.49 -36.55
N SER A 793 17.47 -19.24 -35.80
CA SER A 793 18.81 -19.72 -36.10
C SER A 793 19.12 -20.94 -35.24
N GLY A 794 18.80 -22.14 -35.73
CA GLY A 794 19.18 -23.38 -35.03
C GLY A 794 20.71 -23.41 -34.79
N GLY A 795 21.13 -23.03 -33.57
CA GLY A 795 22.52 -22.82 -33.20
C GLY A 795 22.79 -21.49 -32.48
N ASN A 796 22.75 -21.54 -31.14
CA ASN A 796 23.42 -20.67 -30.16
C ASN A 796 23.26 -19.12 -30.29
N PRO A 797 22.50 -18.49 -29.40
CA PRO A 797 22.34 -17.04 -29.34
C PRO A 797 23.19 -16.42 -28.22
N ASN A 798 24.48 -16.32 -28.51
CA ASN A 798 25.19 -15.04 -28.46
C ASN A 798 26.44 -15.30 -29.32
N PRO A 799 26.65 -14.65 -30.48
CA PRO A 799 28.01 -14.48 -30.92
C PRO A 799 28.64 -13.58 -29.87
N GLY A 800 29.32 -14.19 -28.89
CA GLY A 800 30.20 -13.48 -27.98
C GLY A 800 31.09 -12.61 -28.84
N VAL A 801 30.78 -11.32 -28.83
CA VAL A 801 31.54 -10.29 -29.51
C VAL A 801 32.91 -10.34 -28.86
N THR A 802 33.85 -10.99 -29.54
CA THR A 802 35.17 -11.28 -28.99
C THR A 802 36.08 -10.14 -29.39
N TYR A 803 36.31 -9.22 -28.46
CA TYR A 803 37.30 -8.16 -28.62
C TYR A 803 38.70 -8.76 -28.61
N CYS A 804 39.61 -8.15 -29.35
CA CYS A 804 41.00 -8.55 -29.38
C CYS A 804 41.66 -8.46 -27.99
N ASP A 805 42.62 -9.34 -27.73
CA ASP A 805 43.42 -9.30 -26.49
C ASP A 805 44.27 -8.01 -26.43
N SER A 806 44.35 -7.43 -25.23
CA SER A 806 45.16 -6.24 -24.95
C SER A 806 45.53 -6.24 -23.47
N GLU A 807 46.82 -6.18 -23.14
CA GLU A 807 47.27 -6.27 -21.75
C GLU A 807 48.68 -5.67 -21.55
N GLY A 808 48.93 -5.18 -20.35
CA GLY A 808 50.27 -4.87 -19.88
C GLY A 808 50.90 -6.06 -19.14
N SER A 809 52.17 -6.39 -19.39
CA SER A 809 52.84 -7.49 -18.67
C SER A 809 53.45 -7.06 -17.32
N ASN A 810 53.39 -5.77 -16.97
CA ASN A 810 53.98 -5.19 -15.76
C ASN A 810 53.33 -3.86 -15.37
N ASP A 811 52.48 -3.92 -14.35
CA ASP A 811 51.78 -2.80 -13.69
C ASP A 811 52.48 -2.36 -12.38
N SER A 812 53.64 -2.95 -12.06
CA SER A 812 54.23 -2.85 -10.72
C SER A 812 54.73 -1.45 -10.35
N PHE A 813 54.89 -0.58 -11.35
CA PHE A 813 55.34 0.80 -11.19
C PHE A 813 54.19 1.81 -11.24
N PHE A 814 53.16 1.53 -12.03
CA PHE A 814 51.96 2.35 -12.20
C PHE A 814 50.82 1.51 -12.77
N TRP A 815 49.59 1.84 -12.36
CA TRP A 815 48.35 1.14 -12.71
C TRP A 815 47.20 2.17 -12.85
N ILE A 816 46.14 1.84 -13.58
CA ILE A 816 44.87 2.55 -13.64
C ILE A 816 44.24 2.35 -12.26
N ASP A 817 43.97 3.44 -11.53
CA ASP A 817 43.44 3.35 -10.17
C ASP A 817 41.98 3.81 -10.06
N LEU A 818 41.46 4.45 -11.11
CA LEU A 818 40.10 4.95 -11.17
C LEU A 818 39.66 5.08 -12.63
N VAL A 819 38.43 4.64 -12.91
CA VAL A 819 37.64 5.03 -14.10
C VAL A 819 36.24 5.39 -13.67
N GLU A 820 35.72 6.54 -14.11
CA GLU A 820 34.36 6.98 -13.87
C GLU A 820 33.67 7.45 -15.16
N VAL A 821 32.45 6.95 -15.38
CA VAL A 821 31.57 7.31 -16.51
C VAL A 821 30.13 7.30 -16.04
N GLY A 822 29.38 8.37 -16.29
CA GLY A 822 27.98 8.47 -15.83
C GLY A 822 27.89 8.38 -14.30
N SER A 823 27.19 7.37 -13.78
CA SER A 823 27.17 7.03 -12.34
C SER A 823 28.11 5.88 -11.96
N MET A 824 28.77 5.26 -12.93
CA MET A 824 29.79 4.24 -12.69
C MET A 824 31.08 4.91 -12.19
N SER A 825 31.61 4.37 -11.09
CA SER A 825 32.91 4.75 -10.50
C SER A 825 33.58 3.47 -10.05
N ASN A 826 34.69 3.11 -10.70
CA ASN A 826 35.46 1.91 -10.43
C ASN A 826 36.86 2.31 -9.97
N SER A 827 37.17 2.07 -8.69
CA SER A 827 38.52 2.30 -8.15
C SER A 827 39.26 0.97 -8.02
N THR A 828 40.39 0.86 -8.72
CA THR A 828 41.14 -0.38 -8.88
C THR A 828 42.56 -0.24 -8.31
N SER A 829 43.21 -1.39 -8.16
CA SER A 829 44.60 -1.50 -7.76
C SER A 829 45.22 -2.59 -8.61
N ARG A 830 46.50 -2.48 -8.99
CA ARG A 830 47.33 -3.52 -9.64
C ARG A 830 46.62 -4.85 -9.89
N ASP A 831 46.00 -4.98 -11.06
CA ASP A 831 45.20 -6.15 -11.43
C ASP A 831 45.98 -7.19 -12.25
N GLY A 832 47.28 -6.96 -12.49
CA GLY A 832 48.10 -7.83 -13.33
C GLY A 832 48.18 -7.36 -14.79
N GLY A 833 47.67 -6.16 -15.10
CA GLY A 833 47.85 -5.47 -16.37
C GLY A 833 46.68 -5.64 -17.36
N TYR A 834 45.64 -6.38 -16.97
CA TYR A 834 44.34 -6.39 -17.64
C TYR A 834 43.19 -6.65 -16.65
N GLY A 835 42.19 -5.77 -16.66
CA GLY A 835 40.97 -5.88 -15.86
C GLY A 835 39.72 -5.93 -16.73
N ASP A 836 38.91 -6.98 -16.60
CA ASP A 836 37.57 -7.04 -17.18
C ASP A 836 36.52 -6.64 -16.15
N TYR A 837 35.93 -5.45 -16.33
CA TYR A 837 34.92 -4.87 -15.46
C TYR A 837 33.58 -4.70 -16.17
N THR A 838 33.32 -5.53 -17.17
CA THR A 838 32.13 -5.39 -18.01
C THR A 838 30.83 -5.84 -17.37
N SER A 839 30.91 -6.39 -16.16
CA SER A 839 29.77 -6.62 -15.27
C SER A 839 29.35 -5.40 -14.44
N LEU A 840 30.12 -4.31 -14.46
CA LEU A 840 29.77 -3.09 -13.72
C LEU A 840 28.69 -2.29 -14.46
N SER A 841 27.71 -1.78 -13.71
CA SER A 841 26.57 -1.03 -14.23
C SER A 841 26.65 0.47 -13.96
N GLY A 842 25.87 1.26 -14.68
CA GLY A 842 25.74 2.71 -14.48
C GLY A 842 26.64 3.59 -15.35
N ALA A 843 27.36 3.00 -16.32
CA ALA A 843 28.18 3.71 -17.29
C ALA A 843 27.33 4.20 -18.49
N GLU A 844 26.55 5.25 -18.25
CA GLU A 844 25.62 5.82 -19.23
C GLU A 844 26.28 6.91 -20.08
N LEU A 845 26.22 6.76 -21.40
CA LEU A 845 26.73 7.74 -22.36
C LEU A 845 25.58 8.29 -23.22
N GLY A 846 25.34 9.60 -23.11
CA GLY A 846 24.39 10.29 -23.98
C GLY A 846 24.98 10.55 -25.36
N PHE A 847 24.12 10.79 -26.35
CA PHE A 847 24.59 11.34 -27.62
C PHE A 847 25.13 12.76 -27.41
N GLY A 848 26.29 13.06 -27.99
CA GLY A 848 27.03 14.31 -27.78
C GLY A 848 28.20 14.14 -26.80
N ASP A 849 28.57 15.23 -26.12
CA ASP A 849 29.76 15.28 -25.27
C ASP A 849 29.48 14.63 -23.90
N ASN A 850 30.31 13.65 -23.54
CA ASN A 850 30.29 12.97 -22.25
C ASN A 850 31.61 13.17 -21.52
N THR A 851 31.56 13.23 -20.19
CA THR A 851 32.75 13.37 -19.35
C THR A 851 33.19 11.99 -18.86
N ILE A 852 34.48 11.68 -19.04
CA ILE A 852 35.12 10.47 -18.53
C ILE A 852 36.27 10.91 -17.61
N ASN A 853 36.27 10.40 -16.37
CA ASN A 853 37.35 10.62 -15.41
C ASN A 853 38.20 9.36 -15.26
N PHE A 854 39.51 9.52 -15.15
CA PHE A 854 40.42 8.42 -14.87
C PHE A 854 41.71 8.89 -14.18
N SER A 855 42.39 8.04 -13.41
CA SER A 855 43.71 8.35 -12.83
C SER A 855 44.66 7.17 -12.83
N ALA A 856 45.95 7.50 -12.64
CA ALA A 856 47.02 6.53 -12.46
C ALA A 856 47.47 6.49 -10.99
N GLY A 857 47.56 5.29 -10.44
CA GLY A 857 48.32 5.00 -9.24
C GLY A 857 49.80 4.82 -9.57
N TYR A 858 50.71 5.30 -8.72
CA TYR A 858 52.16 5.11 -8.87
C TYR A 858 52.76 4.47 -7.62
N SER A 859 53.74 3.59 -7.82
CA SER A 859 54.38 2.90 -6.71
C SER A 859 55.34 3.80 -5.91
N ASN A 860 56.04 4.74 -6.57
CA ASN A 860 57.08 5.57 -5.94
C ASN A 860 57.26 6.95 -6.61
N THR A 861 57.36 6.99 -7.95
CA THR A 861 57.61 8.21 -8.73
C THR A 861 56.60 8.26 -9.86
N ASN A 862 56.09 9.45 -10.15
CA ASN A 862 55.16 9.61 -11.26
C ASN A 862 55.91 9.53 -12.59
N TYR A 863 55.55 8.55 -13.41
CA TYR A 863 56.03 8.39 -14.78
C TYR A 863 55.12 9.14 -15.74
N THR A 864 55.65 9.60 -16.87
CA THR A 864 54.77 10.07 -17.96
C THR A 864 54.19 8.84 -18.65
N VAL A 865 52.88 8.68 -18.54
CA VAL A 865 52.10 7.59 -19.13
C VAL A 865 51.18 8.14 -20.21
N TYR A 866 50.89 7.32 -21.20
CA TYR A 866 50.07 7.64 -22.35
C TYR A 866 48.75 6.88 -22.25
N TRP A 867 47.65 7.62 -22.36
CA TRP A 867 46.28 7.14 -22.24
C TRP A 867 45.63 7.00 -23.60
N SER A 868 44.85 5.94 -23.80
CA SER A 868 43.96 5.76 -24.96
C SER A 868 42.64 5.14 -24.50
N VAL A 869 41.51 5.67 -24.95
CA VAL A 869 40.17 5.14 -24.63
C VAL A 869 39.40 4.91 -25.92
N TRP A 870 38.85 3.69 -26.08
CA TRP A 870 38.01 3.31 -27.20
C TRP A 870 36.59 2.98 -26.76
N ILE A 871 35.61 3.23 -27.62
CA ILE A 871 34.22 2.80 -27.47
C ILE A 871 33.80 2.16 -28.79
N ASP A 872 33.27 0.93 -28.74
CA ASP A 872 32.72 0.23 -29.90
C ASP A 872 31.34 0.84 -30.24
N LEU A 873 31.35 1.87 -31.07
CA LEU A 873 30.19 2.72 -31.31
C LEU A 873 29.19 2.07 -32.26
N ASN A 874 29.64 1.13 -33.07
CA ASN A 874 28.83 0.48 -34.10
C ASN A 874 28.36 -0.94 -33.67
N LYS A 875 28.95 -1.50 -32.59
CA LYS A 875 28.70 -2.82 -31.99
C LYS A 875 29.14 -3.99 -32.86
N ASP A 876 30.22 -3.84 -33.60
CA ASP A 876 30.75 -4.90 -34.47
C ASP A 876 31.83 -5.77 -33.83
N GLY A 877 32.31 -5.38 -32.64
CA GLY A 877 33.27 -6.16 -31.87
C GLY A 877 34.73 -5.87 -32.07
N ASP A 878 35.06 -4.80 -32.78
CA ASP A 878 36.40 -4.25 -32.79
C ASP A 878 36.44 -2.78 -32.36
N PHE A 879 37.63 -2.18 -32.42
CA PHE A 879 37.88 -0.78 -32.05
C PHE A 879 38.67 -0.04 -33.14
N GLU A 880 38.73 -0.63 -34.34
CA GLU A 880 39.62 -0.18 -35.41
C GLU A 880 38.97 0.92 -36.27
N ASP A 881 37.69 1.21 -36.04
CA ASP A 881 37.00 2.28 -36.75
C ASP A 881 37.53 3.66 -36.35
N ALA A 882 37.60 4.55 -37.34
CA ALA A 882 38.22 5.87 -37.21
C ALA A 882 37.61 6.79 -36.14
N ASN A 883 36.40 6.48 -35.65
CA ASN A 883 35.67 7.28 -34.67
C ASN A 883 35.60 6.62 -33.28
N GLU A 884 36.21 5.44 -33.10
CA GLU A 884 36.07 4.66 -31.86
C GLU A 884 37.15 4.99 -30.84
N LEU A 885 38.32 5.48 -31.27
CA LEU A 885 39.28 6.12 -30.36
C LEU A 885 38.75 7.50 -29.94
N VAL A 886 38.18 7.58 -28.74
CA VAL A 886 37.51 8.78 -28.24
C VAL A 886 38.41 9.68 -27.39
N ILE A 887 39.44 9.14 -26.73
CA ILE A 887 40.39 9.92 -25.91
C ILE A 887 41.82 9.41 -26.17
N GLN A 888 42.77 10.34 -26.36
CA GLN A 888 44.20 10.03 -26.42
C GLN A 888 45.06 11.20 -25.90
N GLY A 889 46.08 10.91 -25.10
CA GLY A 889 47.01 11.93 -24.58
C GLY A 889 48.03 11.38 -23.59
N SER A 890 48.76 12.25 -22.91
CA SER A 890 49.74 11.84 -21.88
C SER A 890 49.65 12.67 -20.62
N SER A 891 50.09 12.08 -19.50
CA SER A 891 50.18 12.77 -18.22
C SER A 891 51.21 12.11 -17.30
N ASN A 892 51.79 12.88 -16.39
CA ASN A 892 52.57 12.39 -15.25
C ASN A 892 51.89 12.71 -13.91
N SER A 893 50.61 13.05 -13.93
CA SER A 893 49.82 13.32 -12.73
C SER A 893 49.33 12.02 -12.11
N ALA A 894 49.29 11.98 -10.77
CA ALA A 894 48.60 10.95 -9.99
C ALA A 894 47.20 11.39 -9.53
N GLY A 895 46.80 12.63 -9.83
CA GLY A 895 45.43 13.11 -9.59
C GLY A 895 44.51 12.77 -10.76
N THR A 896 43.19 12.73 -10.48
CA THR A 896 42.13 12.47 -11.46
C THR A 896 42.25 13.37 -12.68
N LEU A 897 42.34 12.74 -13.84
CA LEU A 897 42.29 13.35 -15.14
C LEU A 897 40.84 13.36 -15.62
N THR A 898 40.47 14.42 -16.32
CA THR A 898 39.15 14.53 -16.96
C THR A 898 39.33 14.76 -18.44
N ALA A 899 38.60 13.99 -19.25
CA ALA A 899 38.52 14.15 -20.69
C ALA A 899 37.07 14.08 -21.17
N THR A 900 36.81 14.68 -22.33
CA THR A 900 35.49 14.66 -22.96
C THR A 900 35.51 13.70 -24.14
N ALA A 901 34.59 12.74 -24.15
CA ALA A 901 34.35 11.80 -25.24
C ALA A 901 33.02 12.15 -25.94
N THR A 902 33.08 12.41 -27.25
CA THR A 902 31.88 12.75 -28.03
C THR A 902 31.31 11.50 -28.69
N VAL A 903 30.07 11.14 -28.34
CA VAL A 903 29.33 10.02 -28.95
C VAL A 903 28.47 10.56 -30.10
N PRO A 904 28.72 10.18 -31.36
CA PRO A 904 27.96 10.71 -32.49
C PRO A 904 26.53 10.18 -32.50
N THR A 905 25.59 10.95 -33.03
CA THR A 905 24.18 10.51 -33.18
C THR A 905 24.01 9.34 -34.15
N THR A 906 25.07 8.95 -34.87
CA THR A 906 25.11 7.76 -35.72
C THR A 906 25.52 6.50 -34.97
N ALA A 907 25.92 6.59 -33.70
CA ALA A 907 26.25 5.41 -32.89
C ALA A 907 25.00 4.57 -32.58
N SER A 908 25.19 3.25 -32.49
CA SER A 908 24.13 2.29 -32.19
C SER A 908 23.76 2.38 -30.70
N ALA A 909 22.50 2.67 -30.38
CA ALA A 909 22.02 2.76 -29.00
C ALA A 909 22.04 1.40 -28.27
N GLY A 910 22.13 1.41 -26.94
CA GLY A 910 22.19 0.24 -26.05
C GLY A 910 23.61 -0.08 -25.57
N GLU A 911 23.80 -1.22 -24.91
CA GLU A 911 25.09 -1.68 -24.37
C GLU A 911 26.15 -1.99 -25.43
N THR A 912 27.40 -1.61 -25.16
CA THR A 912 28.61 -1.89 -25.95
C THR A 912 29.87 -1.84 -25.07
N ARG A 913 31.04 -2.15 -25.62
CA ARG A 913 32.32 -2.16 -24.90
C ARG A 913 33.03 -0.79 -24.95
N MET A 914 33.59 -0.38 -23.83
CA MET A 914 34.59 0.68 -23.72
C MET A 914 35.90 0.10 -23.18
N ARG A 915 37.03 0.45 -23.79
CA ARG A 915 38.38 0.02 -23.37
C ARG A 915 39.22 1.22 -22.95
N VAL A 916 39.80 1.19 -21.77
CA VAL A 916 40.72 2.21 -21.23
C VAL A 916 42.11 1.60 -21.11
N ALA A 917 43.10 2.16 -21.80
CA ALA A 917 44.49 1.69 -21.77
C ALA A 917 45.46 2.78 -21.32
N MET A 918 46.43 2.39 -20.51
CA MET A 918 47.52 3.23 -20.03
C MET A 918 48.87 2.55 -20.30
N LYS A 919 49.79 3.21 -21.03
CA LYS A 919 51.08 2.65 -21.48
C LYS A 919 52.25 3.62 -21.27
N TYR A 920 53.44 3.11 -20.97
CA TYR A 920 54.66 3.91 -20.87
C TYR A 920 55.41 4.05 -22.21
N GLY A 921 55.89 5.27 -22.49
CA GLY A 921 56.76 5.58 -23.62
C GLY A 921 56.05 5.85 -24.96
N SER A 922 54.83 5.36 -25.18
CA SER A 922 54.03 5.68 -26.35
C SER A 922 52.53 5.42 -26.10
N VAL A 923 51.66 5.88 -26.99
CA VAL A 923 50.25 5.42 -27.03
C VAL A 923 50.15 3.93 -27.37
N SER A 924 49.04 3.31 -26.95
CA SER A 924 48.67 1.94 -27.27
C SER A 924 47.74 1.87 -28.49
N THR A 925 47.72 0.73 -29.17
CA THR A 925 46.61 0.34 -30.07
C THR A 925 45.58 -0.48 -29.30
N PRO A 926 44.32 -0.60 -29.75
CA PRO A 926 43.28 -1.28 -28.97
C PRO A 926 43.58 -2.77 -28.76
N CYS A 927 44.33 -3.40 -29.68
CA CYS A 927 44.69 -4.82 -29.69
C CYS A 927 46.20 -5.06 -29.48
N GLU A 928 46.78 -4.55 -28.39
CA GLU A 928 48.23 -4.60 -28.15
C GLU A 928 48.58 -5.22 -26.80
N THR A 929 49.63 -6.04 -26.76
CA THR A 929 50.30 -6.37 -25.49
C THR A 929 51.59 -5.57 -25.33
N PHE A 930 51.81 -4.95 -24.17
CA PHE A 930 52.96 -4.08 -23.93
C PHE A 930 53.61 -4.34 -22.57
N THR A 931 54.89 -3.94 -22.43
CA THR A 931 55.64 -4.34 -21.23
C THR A 931 55.17 -3.62 -19.97
N TYR A 932 54.97 -2.31 -20.01
CA TYR A 932 54.68 -1.50 -18.82
C TYR A 932 53.40 -0.68 -18.96
N GLY A 933 52.40 -0.97 -18.13
CA GLY A 933 51.09 -0.34 -18.07
C GLY A 933 49.95 -1.35 -17.88
N GLU A 934 48.71 -0.97 -18.22
CA GLU A 934 47.49 -1.74 -17.92
C GLU A 934 46.34 -1.37 -18.86
N VAL A 935 45.37 -2.26 -18.99
CA VAL A 935 44.16 -2.12 -19.81
C VAL A 935 42.93 -2.54 -19.02
N GLU A 936 41.85 -1.78 -19.07
CA GLU A 936 40.59 -2.10 -18.41
C GLU A 936 39.41 -2.01 -19.39
N ASP A 937 38.51 -2.99 -19.34
CA ASP A 937 37.31 -3.05 -20.18
C ASP A 937 36.02 -2.86 -19.37
N TYR A 938 35.08 -2.08 -19.91
CA TYR A 938 33.79 -1.72 -19.30
C TYR A 938 32.63 -1.90 -20.29
N THR A 939 31.44 -2.23 -19.78
CA THR A 939 30.20 -2.10 -20.57
C THR A 939 29.66 -0.69 -20.41
N VAL A 940 29.37 -0.01 -21.52
CA VAL A 940 28.75 1.32 -21.54
C VAL A 940 27.45 1.28 -22.31
N ASN A 941 26.45 2.04 -21.86
CA ASN A 941 25.14 2.11 -22.51
C ASN A 941 24.98 3.41 -23.30
N ILE A 942 24.91 3.29 -24.64
CA ILE A 942 24.76 4.44 -25.54
C ILE A 942 23.29 4.85 -25.64
N GLY A 943 23.01 6.14 -25.42
CA GLY A 943 21.66 6.72 -25.50
C GLY A 943 20.99 6.97 -24.14
N GLY A 944 21.69 6.70 -23.03
CA GLY A 944 21.26 7.07 -21.69
C GLY A 944 21.23 8.58 -21.45
N THR A 945 20.39 9.06 -20.53
CA THR A 945 20.40 10.48 -20.13
C THR A 945 21.60 10.76 -19.23
N SER A 946 22.63 11.40 -19.77
CA SER A 946 23.83 11.77 -18.99
C SER A 946 23.48 12.74 -17.85
N PRO A 947 23.79 12.42 -16.57
CA PRO A 947 23.54 13.33 -15.46
C PRO A 947 24.37 14.61 -15.60
N ALA A 948 23.72 15.77 -15.42
CA ALA A 948 24.42 17.05 -15.37
C ALA A 948 25.32 17.15 -14.12
N THR A 949 26.61 16.94 -14.35
CA THR A 949 27.82 17.42 -13.63
C THR A 949 27.70 17.78 -12.13
N PHE A 950 28.27 16.93 -11.27
CA PHE A 950 28.74 17.35 -9.94
C PHE A 950 30.18 17.88 -10.08
N THR A 951 30.37 19.20 -9.95
CA THR A 951 31.70 19.77 -9.81
C THR A 951 32.12 19.77 -8.33
N SER A 952 33.14 18.97 -7.99
CA SER A 952 34.06 19.33 -6.93
C SER A 952 35.49 19.25 -7.48
N SER A 953 36.26 20.29 -7.20
CA SER A 953 37.56 20.62 -7.77
C SER A 953 38.63 19.59 -7.42
N PHE A 954 39.30 19.02 -8.44
CA PHE A 954 40.76 18.90 -8.62
C PHE A 954 41.11 18.07 -9.88
N ALA A 955 40.35 18.19 -10.97
CA ALA A 955 40.68 17.48 -12.21
C ALA A 955 41.72 18.25 -13.03
N GLN A 956 42.81 17.59 -13.41
CA GLN A 956 43.76 18.12 -14.40
C GLN A 956 43.33 17.66 -15.81
N SER A 957 43.44 18.53 -16.80
CA SER A 957 43.18 18.17 -18.20
C SER A 957 44.26 17.25 -18.73
N LEU A 958 43.88 16.19 -19.45
CA LEU A 958 44.82 15.37 -20.21
C LEU A 958 45.56 16.24 -21.22
N ASN A 959 46.89 16.13 -21.32
CA ASN A 959 47.64 16.84 -22.35
C ASN A 959 47.35 16.17 -23.70
N SER A 960 46.45 16.79 -24.46
CA SER A 960 46.06 16.35 -25.81
C SER A 960 47.14 16.73 -26.83
N ASN A 961 47.09 16.08 -28.01
CA ASN A 961 48.08 16.17 -29.08
C ASN A 961 48.57 17.60 -29.40
N SER A 962 49.79 17.90 -28.95
CA SER A 962 50.35 19.25 -28.92
C SER A 962 50.74 19.81 -30.31
N LEU A 963 50.85 18.96 -31.34
CA LEU A 963 51.16 19.37 -32.71
C LEU A 963 50.00 20.12 -33.42
N SER A 964 48.82 20.16 -32.81
CA SER A 964 47.65 20.86 -33.34
C SER A 964 47.83 22.39 -33.38
N ALA A 965 48.68 22.96 -32.50
CA ALA A 965 49.02 24.37 -32.45
C ALA A 965 49.90 24.86 -33.63
N PHE A 966 50.47 23.92 -34.41
CA PHE A 966 51.31 24.24 -35.56
C PHE A 966 50.46 24.37 -36.82
N THR A 967 50.34 25.59 -37.35
CA THR A 967 49.60 25.91 -38.57
C THR A 967 50.53 26.41 -39.68
N GLU A 968 50.04 26.62 -40.91
CA GLU A 968 50.90 27.19 -41.98
C GLU A 968 51.44 28.58 -41.62
N GLU A 969 50.76 29.31 -40.71
CA GLU A 969 51.14 30.65 -40.25
C GLU A 969 52.33 30.65 -39.29
N THR A 970 52.68 29.50 -38.70
CA THR A 970 53.83 29.38 -37.80
C THR A 970 55.15 29.26 -38.57
N VAL A 971 55.11 28.99 -39.87
CA VAL A 971 56.30 28.96 -40.73
C VAL A 971 56.55 30.35 -41.30
N PHE A 972 57.59 31.04 -40.79
CA PHE A 972 57.85 32.44 -41.10
C PHE A 972 59.34 32.74 -41.38
N PRO A 973 59.68 33.59 -42.38
CA PRO A 973 58.77 34.16 -43.37
C PRO A 973 58.32 33.09 -44.38
N ASN A 974 57.12 33.25 -44.95
CA ASN A 974 56.61 32.36 -46.00
C ASN A 974 55.74 33.19 -46.97
N PRO A 975 56.22 33.51 -48.18
CA PRO A 975 57.41 32.97 -48.85
C PRO A 975 58.75 33.43 -48.26
N ALA A 976 59.81 32.63 -48.45
CA ALA A 976 61.16 32.93 -48.00
C ALA A 976 62.23 32.71 -49.08
N ASN A 977 63.34 33.42 -48.96
CA ASN A 977 64.48 33.31 -49.88
C ASN A 977 65.65 32.49 -49.31
N GLN A 978 66.07 32.72 -48.07
CA GLN A 978 67.28 32.07 -47.52
C GLN A 978 66.99 31.19 -46.30
N LYS A 979 66.13 31.64 -45.39
CA LYS A 979 65.80 30.90 -44.16
C LYS A 979 64.31 31.00 -43.84
N ILE A 980 63.81 29.97 -43.17
CA ILE A 980 62.49 29.95 -42.52
C ILE A 980 62.64 29.55 -41.05
N GLN A 981 61.77 30.03 -40.19
CA GLN A 981 61.63 29.62 -38.81
C GLN A 981 60.24 29.03 -38.58
N ILE A 982 60.15 28.13 -37.61
CA ILE A 982 58.86 27.60 -37.15
C ILE A 982 58.65 28.15 -35.75
N ILE A 983 57.71 29.08 -35.60
CA ILE A 983 57.50 29.85 -34.38
C ILE A 983 56.22 29.32 -33.71
N ALA A 984 56.39 28.62 -32.58
CA ALA A 984 55.30 28.12 -31.75
C ALA A 984 55.67 28.23 -30.25
N PRO A 985 54.68 28.28 -29.33
CA PRO A 985 54.91 28.57 -27.91
C PRO A 985 55.79 27.57 -27.14
N SER A 986 55.92 26.32 -27.62
CA SER A 986 56.63 25.22 -26.94
C SER A 986 57.29 24.27 -27.95
N PHE A 987 58.27 24.77 -28.72
CA PHE A 987 58.88 24.01 -29.82
C PHE A 987 59.75 22.82 -29.39
N ASP A 988 60.44 22.94 -28.25
CA ASP A 988 61.61 22.09 -27.95
C ASP A 988 61.29 20.76 -27.25
N ASP A 989 60.16 20.67 -26.55
CA ASP A 989 59.77 19.48 -25.78
C ASP A 989 58.78 18.58 -26.54
N GLU A 990 58.26 19.04 -27.69
CA GLU A 990 57.08 18.45 -28.32
C GLU A 990 57.33 17.81 -29.70
N ILE A 991 58.49 18.01 -30.32
CA ILE A 991 58.80 17.50 -31.67
C ILE A 991 60.02 16.59 -31.61
N SER A 992 59.93 15.38 -32.16
CA SER A 992 61.04 14.42 -32.21
C SER A 992 61.81 14.46 -33.54
N THR A 993 61.16 14.76 -34.67
CA THR A 993 61.83 14.89 -35.98
C THR A 993 61.23 15.97 -36.88
N VAL A 994 62.08 16.62 -37.69
CA VAL A 994 61.69 17.61 -38.71
C VAL A 994 62.25 17.22 -40.08
N LYS A 995 61.36 17.08 -41.07
CA LYS A 995 61.71 16.68 -42.44
C LYS A 995 61.13 17.64 -43.47
N VAL A 996 61.89 17.98 -44.51
CA VAL A 996 61.45 18.86 -45.61
C VAL A 996 61.38 18.05 -46.91
N TYR A 997 60.25 18.17 -47.61
CA TYR A 997 59.97 17.50 -48.87
C TYR A 997 59.70 18.53 -49.98
N ASP A 998 60.05 18.19 -51.22
CA ASP A 998 59.63 18.97 -52.39
C ASP A 998 58.15 18.73 -52.73
N SER A 999 57.62 19.53 -53.67
CA SER A 999 56.24 19.40 -54.17
C SER A 999 55.89 18.03 -54.80
N LYS A 1000 56.89 17.19 -55.11
CA LYS A 1000 56.69 15.82 -55.60
C LYS A 1000 56.80 14.77 -54.49
N GLY A 1001 57.00 15.20 -53.24
CA GLY A 1001 57.10 14.33 -52.06
C GLY A 1001 58.49 13.72 -51.85
N SER A 1002 59.53 14.17 -52.55
CA SER A 1002 60.90 13.69 -52.34
C SER A 1002 61.51 14.40 -51.13
N LEU A 1003 62.12 13.65 -50.20
CA LEU A 1003 62.80 14.21 -49.03
C LEU A 1003 64.04 15.00 -49.48
N VAL A 1004 64.05 16.30 -49.23
CA VAL A 1004 65.15 17.21 -49.59
C VAL A 1004 66.00 17.61 -48.38
N LYS A 1005 65.46 17.53 -47.15
CA LYS A 1005 66.22 17.81 -45.93
C LYS A 1005 65.69 17.03 -44.72
N PHE A 1006 66.59 16.52 -43.89
CA PHE A 1006 66.28 15.94 -42.58
C PHE A 1006 67.04 16.77 -41.54
N LEU A 1007 66.36 17.22 -40.49
CA LEU A 1007 66.91 18.14 -39.51
C LEU A 1007 66.70 17.57 -38.10
N LYS A 1008 67.72 17.73 -37.25
CA LYS A 1008 67.55 17.54 -35.81
C LYS A 1008 66.83 18.75 -35.23
N VAL A 1009 66.07 18.55 -34.16
CA VAL A 1009 65.26 19.62 -33.51
C VAL A 1009 66.15 20.80 -33.08
N SER A 1010 67.34 20.51 -32.55
CA SER A 1010 68.35 21.51 -32.20
C SER A 1010 68.88 22.34 -33.39
N GLU A 1011 68.76 21.85 -34.62
CA GLU A 1011 69.16 22.57 -35.84
C GLU A 1011 68.06 23.51 -36.37
N VAL A 1012 66.85 23.45 -35.80
CA VAL A 1012 65.69 24.25 -36.24
C VAL A 1012 65.58 25.58 -35.48
N GLN A 1013 66.10 25.66 -34.25
CA GLN A 1013 66.04 26.86 -33.40
C GLN A 1013 66.73 28.10 -34.04
N ASP A 1014 67.81 27.90 -34.80
CA ASP A 1014 68.55 28.97 -35.49
C ASP A 1014 68.00 29.31 -36.91
N GLY A 1015 66.85 28.74 -37.24
CA GLY A 1015 66.19 28.85 -38.55
C GLY A 1015 66.72 27.87 -39.59
N ILE A 1016 65.80 27.28 -40.34
CA ILE A 1016 66.05 26.30 -41.39
C ILE A 1016 66.57 27.00 -42.65
N ASP A 1017 67.82 26.74 -43.00
CA ASP A 1017 68.42 27.22 -44.27
C ASP A 1017 67.81 26.50 -45.48
N ILE A 1018 67.23 27.29 -46.38
CA ILE A 1018 66.58 26.87 -47.63
C ILE A 1018 67.25 27.50 -48.87
N SER A 1019 68.40 28.16 -48.71
CA SER A 1019 69.09 28.87 -49.80
C SER A 1019 69.52 27.95 -50.94
N SER A 1020 69.80 26.68 -50.64
CA SER A 1020 70.17 25.66 -51.63
C SER A 1020 68.99 25.03 -52.37
N LEU A 1021 67.76 25.34 -51.97
CA LEU A 1021 66.55 24.84 -52.63
C LEU A 1021 66.17 25.70 -53.83
N ASN A 1022 65.72 25.06 -54.91
CA ASN A 1022 65.18 25.78 -56.08
C ASN A 1022 63.86 26.48 -55.72
N GLU A 1023 63.49 27.53 -56.46
CA GLU A 1023 62.18 28.18 -56.29
C GLU A 1023 61.03 27.17 -56.47
N GLY A 1024 60.06 27.20 -55.54
CA GLY A 1024 58.97 26.24 -55.53
C GLY A 1024 58.30 26.09 -54.17
N VAL A 1025 57.30 25.21 -54.12
CA VAL A 1025 56.55 24.87 -52.91
C VAL A 1025 57.14 23.62 -52.27
N TYR A 1026 57.30 23.67 -50.95
CA TYR A 1026 57.87 22.61 -50.13
C TYR A 1026 56.98 22.31 -48.93
N LEU A 1027 57.07 21.08 -48.41
CA LEU A 1027 56.32 20.62 -47.26
C LEU A 1027 57.27 20.30 -46.10
N ILE A 1028 56.98 20.83 -44.92
CA ILE A 1028 57.69 20.51 -43.68
C ILE A 1028 56.81 19.56 -42.88
N ARG A 1029 57.35 18.40 -42.57
CA ARG A 1029 56.70 17.41 -41.72
C ARG A 1029 57.34 17.42 -40.35
N LEU A 1030 56.56 17.82 -39.35
CA LEU A 1030 56.87 17.76 -37.93
C LEU A 1030 56.28 16.46 -37.39
N GLN A 1031 57.05 15.72 -36.62
CA GLN A 1031 56.59 14.48 -36.03
C GLN A 1031 57.05 14.40 -34.59
N ASN A 1032 56.16 13.92 -33.73
CA ASN A 1032 56.48 13.47 -32.39
C ASN A 1032 56.05 12.01 -32.24
N GLU A 1033 56.10 11.48 -31.02
CA GLU A 1033 55.77 10.08 -30.76
C GLU A 1033 54.27 9.78 -30.90
N LEU A 1034 53.41 10.81 -30.95
CA LEU A 1034 51.95 10.69 -30.99
C LEU A 1034 51.34 11.03 -32.35
N ALA A 1035 51.96 11.91 -33.13
CA ALA A 1035 51.37 12.40 -34.36
C ALA A 1035 52.39 12.98 -35.35
N THR A 1036 51.91 13.18 -36.58
CA THR A 1036 52.64 13.85 -37.65
C THR A 1036 51.82 15.02 -38.19
N LYS A 1037 52.42 16.22 -38.22
CA LYS A 1037 51.82 17.42 -38.82
C LYS A 1037 52.62 17.84 -40.05
N THR A 1038 51.94 18.09 -41.17
CA THR A 1038 52.59 18.60 -42.38
C THR A 1038 52.16 20.05 -42.62
N LEU A 1039 53.13 20.93 -42.80
CA LEU A 1039 52.97 22.37 -43.07
C LEU A 1039 53.57 22.70 -44.44
N ARG A 1040 53.12 23.77 -45.08
CA ARG A 1040 53.58 24.19 -46.40
C ARG A 1040 54.36 25.49 -46.35
N PHE A 1041 55.47 25.58 -47.08
CA PHE A 1041 56.14 26.87 -47.36
C PHE A 1041 56.58 27.03 -48.81
N ILE A 1042 56.87 28.27 -49.19
CA ILE A 1042 57.24 28.67 -50.56
C ILE A 1042 58.65 29.27 -50.55
N LYS A 1043 59.56 28.70 -51.36
CA LYS A 1043 60.87 29.28 -51.67
C LYS A 1043 60.75 30.21 -52.87
N SER A 1044 61.17 31.47 -52.73
CA SER A 1044 61.17 32.51 -53.77
C SER A 1044 62.48 33.31 -53.71
N ASN A 1045 63.10 33.66 -54.85
CA ASN A 1045 64.29 34.53 -54.87
C ASN A 1045 63.94 36.04 -54.89
N LYS A 1046 62.66 36.39 -54.86
CA LYS A 1046 62.19 37.78 -54.76
C LYS A 1046 62.29 38.36 -53.36
#